data_AF-A0A1B8GD29-F1
#
_entry.id   AF-A0A1B8GD29-F1
#
_cell.length_a   1.000
_cell.length_b   1.000
_cell.length_c   1.000
_cell.angle_alpha   90.00
_cell.angle_beta   90.00
_cell.angle_gamma   90.00
#
_symmetry.space_group_name_H-M   'P 1'
#
loop_
_entity.id
_entity.type
_entity.pdbx_description
1 polymer ?
#
loop_
_entity_poly.entity_id
_entity_poly.type
_entity_poly.pdbx_seq_one_letter_code
_entity_poly.pdbx_strand_id
1 'polypeptide(L)'
;MPPSQLKRLKASLREQGIVGPQQSKSQKKKNAQNGTNKDKRVNRTAALAGIREQFNPFEIKTNARGPKFEVTNSRTVGGASGSKSVKNRPGVTKGLGEENRRKTLLVEMQRRNKVGGIMDRRFGENDPSMAPEDKMLERFTQEIQSRHKNSSAFDLEDDDYGDGLGLTHMGKSLSLDGPDFADDFEEDDLELSDAEDHPSDEERQTLKRRRGSDAGASEDEDAEDLPERKKSKQEVMKELIAKSKLHKYERQQGKDDDEDIREELDKDMAEIQALLRGVRRPPAPRPAEVAGMNPDRAALLNGTDKIKFDKEYDLRLRQLAQDKKSVPTERSKTDEERLADEARKLQDMEKRRLRRMEGEEEEEEEPKPNAQAPEGDEDVYDEHVDEFGLGAGIQGKPSRPTNEELGVEDEDDFVLDDDLIASGSDADISEDESASENGDDGEDEPADDFLDGLLTTEEAKRPEFLTGANAPLPDRDLPTNNGVSGNLAYTFPCPEDHSSLLEITESTDIQDLPTVVRRIRALYHPQLKAENKGKLAKFTVALVDHVSYLANQPELPPFDVLEQVVRHIHSLAKTYPIGTANAFRKHLGELHETRALAPTRGDLVLLTAISTIFPTSDHFHQAVTPAMLSIGRFLGQKIPQNLSDYATGIYLATLAIQYQSFSKRYVPEVGAFLLNTLCALAPTKMADVPANFPYHEPKFDSRLNALPEQKTRMLTLMDCSIQDLSPENESQLKAALLETSIKLFDAAADVWAEKSGFPETFSPALKVLKHLGSKACREHLPRSTTACVTRTSTKLTVLLNQARLSRRPLELHHHKPLAIKTSIPKFEESFNPDKHYDPDRERAESSKLKAEHKRERKGAMRELRKDANFIARESLKEKKERDAAYEKKYKRLIAEIQGEEGRESKQYEREKENRKKSKK
;
A
#
# COMPACT_ATOMS: atom_id res chain seq x y z
N MET A 1 4.17 49.51 46.62
CA MET A 1 5.24 50.11 45.78
C MET A 1 6.51 49.27 45.90
N PRO A 2 7.25 49.04 44.81
CA PRO A 2 8.54 48.37 44.88
C PRO A 2 9.51 49.16 45.78
N PRO A 3 10.37 48.49 46.56
CA PRO A 3 11.28 49.18 47.47
C PRO A 3 12.30 50.05 46.71
N SER A 4 12.57 51.25 47.25
CA SER A 4 13.57 52.18 46.72
C SER A 4 14.91 51.49 46.47
N GLN A 5 15.62 51.90 45.40
CA GLN A 5 16.94 51.37 45.05
C GLN A 5 17.93 51.52 46.20
N LEU A 6 17.88 52.62 46.95
CA LEU A 6 18.73 52.82 48.14
C LEU A 6 18.42 51.82 49.26
N LYS A 7 17.13 51.51 49.48
CA LYS A 7 16.70 50.54 50.51
C LYS A 7 17.14 49.12 50.13
N ARG A 8 17.01 48.75 48.85
CA ARG A 8 17.49 47.47 48.31
C ARG A 8 19.02 47.36 48.39
N LEU A 9 19.76 48.42 48.08
CA LEU A 9 21.22 48.44 48.16
C LEU A 9 21.70 48.25 49.61
N LYS A 10 21.13 48.99 50.55
CA LYS A 10 21.43 48.84 51.99
C LYS A 10 21.06 47.46 52.54
N ALA A 11 20.04 46.80 52.00
CA ALA A 11 19.67 45.44 52.38
C ALA A 11 20.67 44.42 51.84
N SER A 12 20.99 44.48 50.55
CA SER A 12 21.96 43.59 49.90
C SER A 12 23.37 43.72 50.48
N LEU A 13 23.83 44.94 50.78
CA LEU A 13 25.12 45.16 51.44
C LEU A 13 25.18 44.64 52.89
N ARG A 14 24.03 44.60 53.58
CA ARG A 14 23.90 44.02 54.93
C ARG A 14 23.89 42.50 54.89
N GLU A 15 23.14 41.92 53.97
CA GLU A 15 23.04 40.48 53.72
C GLU A 15 24.42 39.87 53.38
N GLN A 16 25.19 40.54 52.52
CA GLN A 16 26.55 40.13 52.15
C GLN A 16 27.61 40.47 53.22
N GLY A 17 27.22 41.02 54.39
CA GLY A 17 28.13 41.34 55.50
C GLY A 17 29.16 42.43 55.18
N ILE A 18 28.90 43.27 54.17
CA ILE A 18 29.78 44.36 53.75
C ILE A 18 29.60 45.58 54.64
N VAL A 19 28.34 45.91 54.95
CA VAL A 19 27.91 46.97 55.86
C VAL A 19 27.12 46.31 56.99
N GLY A 20 27.55 46.44 58.23
CA GLY A 20 26.88 45.85 59.39
C GLY A 20 27.34 46.49 60.69
N PRO A 21 26.72 46.13 61.83
CA PRO A 21 27.16 46.63 63.13
C PRO A 21 28.59 46.18 63.45
N GLN A 22 29.29 46.94 64.30
CA GLN A 22 30.68 46.66 64.68
C GLN A 22 30.81 45.29 65.38
N GLN A 23 31.58 44.37 64.79
CA GLN A 23 31.78 43.03 65.34
C GLN A 23 32.66 43.04 66.59
N SER A 24 32.30 42.23 67.59
CA SER A 24 33.07 42.06 68.83
C SER A 24 34.38 41.27 68.61
N LYS A 25 35.36 41.41 69.52
CA LYS A 25 36.64 40.68 69.43
C LYS A 25 36.46 39.15 69.37
N SER A 26 35.46 38.61 70.09
CA SER A 26 35.11 37.18 70.07
C SER A 26 34.59 36.72 68.70
N GLN A 27 33.69 37.50 68.08
CA GLN A 27 33.16 37.21 66.74
C GLN A 27 34.23 37.24 65.65
N LYS A 28 35.17 38.19 65.74
CA LYS A 28 36.32 38.27 64.82
C LYS A 28 37.23 37.03 64.94
N LYS A 29 37.46 36.54 66.17
CA LYS A 29 38.27 35.33 66.42
C LYS A 29 37.59 34.06 65.90
N LYS A 30 36.27 33.92 66.09
CA LYS A 30 35.46 32.83 65.54
C LYS A 30 35.48 32.81 64.00
N ASN A 31 35.40 33.98 63.38
CA ASN A 31 35.51 34.12 61.92
C ASN A 31 36.91 33.76 61.39
N ALA A 32 37.97 34.08 62.14
CA ALA A 32 39.35 33.74 61.77
C ALA A 32 39.65 32.23 61.92
N GLN A 33 39.09 31.57 62.95
CA GLN A 33 39.24 30.12 63.17
C GLN A 33 38.57 29.26 62.08
N ASN A 34 37.48 29.72 61.48
CA ASN A 34 36.78 28.99 60.42
C ASN A 34 37.49 29.05 59.04
N GLY A 35 38.76 29.49 58.94
CA GLY A 35 39.52 29.58 57.67
C GLY A 35 39.00 30.63 56.67
N THR A 36 37.87 31.26 56.97
CA THR A 36 37.07 32.05 56.02
C THR A 36 37.66 33.37 55.55
N ASN A 37 38.83 33.85 56.01
CA ASN A 37 39.26 35.23 55.74
C ASN A 37 39.74 35.50 54.30
N LYS A 38 40.43 34.56 53.64
CA LYS A 38 40.84 34.72 52.22
C LYS A 38 39.65 34.47 51.28
N ASP A 39 38.88 33.40 51.51
CA ASP A 39 37.69 33.07 50.72
C ASP A 39 36.58 34.11 50.88
N LYS A 40 36.37 34.66 52.08
CA LYS A 40 35.47 35.82 52.27
C LYS A 40 35.95 37.04 51.51
N ARG A 41 37.25 37.25 51.29
CA ARG A 41 37.72 38.41 50.52
C ARG A 41 37.38 38.26 49.04
N VAL A 42 37.63 37.07 48.47
CA VAL A 42 37.29 36.75 47.06
C VAL A 42 35.77 36.74 46.86
N ASN A 43 35.03 36.08 47.75
CA ASN A 43 33.57 36.04 47.71
C ASN A 43 32.96 37.43 47.95
N ARG A 44 33.55 38.27 48.81
CA ARG A 44 33.15 39.67 49.01
C ARG A 44 33.43 40.51 47.78
N THR A 45 34.57 40.33 47.11
CA THR A 45 34.84 41.07 45.86
C THR A 45 33.89 40.65 44.74
N ALA A 46 33.57 39.36 44.61
CA ALA A 46 32.61 38.86 43.64
C ALA A 46 31.18 39.33 43.94
N ALA A 47 30.73 39.22 45.19
CA ALA A 47 29.42 39.71 45.62
C ALA A 47 29.29 41.22 45.47
N LEU A 48 30.34 41.98 45.82
CA LEU A 48 30.34 43.44 45.66
C LEU A 48 30.38 43.85 44.18
N ALA A 49 31.06 43.10 43.32
CA ALA A 49 30.99 43.27 41.87
C ALA A 49 29.58 42.98 41.33
N GLY A 50 28.94 41.90 41.77
CA GLY A 50 27.55 41.58 41.42
C GLY A 50 26.55 42.65 41.88
N ILE A 51 26.73 43.20 43.08
CA ILE A 51 25.94 44.34 43.58
C ILE A 51 26.19 45.59 42.72
N ARG A 52 27.45 45.90 42.39
CA ARG A 52 27.76 47.04 41.52
C ARG A 52 27.07 46.90 40.15
N GLU A 53 27.06 45.71 39.56
CA GLU A 53 26.40 45.47 38.28
C GLU A 53 24.87 45.58 38.40
N GLN A 54 24.26 44.93 39.41
CA GLN A 54 22.81 44.93 39.60
C GLN A 54 22.26 46.34 39.90
N PHE A 55 23.00 47.13 40.68
CA PHE A 55 22.59 48.49 41.07
C PHE A 55 23.01 49.57 40.08
N ASN A 56 23.73 49.23 39.01
CA ASN A 56 24.02 50.12 37.87
C ASN A 56 23.27 49.66 36.60
N PRO A 57 21.92 49.76 36.57
CA PRO A 57 21.12 49.27 35.45
C PRO A 57 21.28 50.06 34.15
N PHE A 58 21.94 51.22 34.17
CA PHE A 58 22.13 52.07 32.99
C PHE A 58 23.33 51.64 32.12
N GLU A 59 24.23 50.81 32.65
CA GLU A 59 25.30 50.18 31.87
C GLU A 59 24.80 49.06 30.96
N ILE A 60 23.57 48.59 31.22
CA ILE A 60 22.91 47.52 30.48
C ILE A 60 21.66 48.08 29.80
N LYS A 61 21.52 47.85 28.50
CA LYS A 61 20.27 48.14 27.79
C LYS A 61 19.28 47.00 28.03
N THR A 62 18.21 47.27 28.80
CA THR A 62 17.12 46.32 29.04
C THR A 62 15.82 46.76 28.35
N ASN A 63 14.98 45.79 27.98
CA ASN A 63 13.61 46.06 27.53
C ASN A 63 12.68 46.03 28.74
N ALA A 64 11.86 47.07 28.94
CA ALA A 64 11.00 47.19 30.12
C ALA A 64 9.86 46.14 30.15
N ARG A 65 9.36 45.72 28.99
CA ARG A 65 8.19 44.82 28.83
C ARG A 65 8.53 43.32 28.83
N GLY A 66 9.80 42.92 28.91
CA GLY A 66 10.19 41.51 28.81
C GLY A 66 10.21 40.97 27.36
N PRO A 67 10.13 39.63 27.15
CA PRO A 67 9.98 39.02 25.83
C PRO A 67 8.61 39.37 25.22
N LYS A 68 8.50 39.32 23.89
CA LYS A 68 7.25 39.68 23.16
C LYS A 68 6.24 38.53 23.17
N PHE A 69 6.74 37.32 22.96
CA PHE A 69 6.03 36.06 23.09
C PHE A 69 6.77 35.25 24.15
N GLU A 70 6.04 34.68 25.10
CA GLU A 70 6.61 33.89 26.19
C GLU A 70 6.83 32.47 25.68
N VAL A 71 8.08 32.00 25.72
CA VAL A 71 8.47 30.65 25.31
C VAL A 71 9.26 30.04 26.45
N THR A 72 8.83 28.89 26.95
CA THR A 72 9.34 28.25 28.17
C THR A 72 10.50 27.29 27.88
N ASN A 73 11.52 27.72 27.12
CA ASN A 73 12.67 26.86 26.82
C ASN A 73 13.80 27.04 27.86
N SER A 74 14.10 25.99 28.62
CA SER A 74 15.14 25.94 29.66
C SER A 74 16.57 26.14 29.14
N ARG A 75 16.81 25.97 27.83
CA ARG A 75 18.12 26.21 27.19
C ARG A 75 18.48 27.71 27.09
N THR A 76 17.48 28.58 27.24
CA THR A 76 17.69 30.03 27.47
C THR A 76 17.75 30.39 28.96
N VAL A 77 17.60 29.40 29.84
CA VAL A 77 17.54 29.48 31.31
C VAL A 77 18.83 28.93 31.93
N GLY A 78 19.97 29.33 31.37
CA GLY A 78 21.25 29.29 32.08
C GLY A 78 21.28 30.40 33.13
N GLY A 79 20.63 30.18 34.28
CA GLY A 79 21.01 30.78 35.56
C GLY A 79 20.79 32.29 35.79
N ALA A 80 19.67 32.88 35.34
CA ALA A 80 19.25 34.20 35.83
C ALA A 80 17.75 34.49 35.59
N SER A 81 16.86 33.59 36.02
CA SER A 81 15.43 33.93 36.11
C SER A 81 15.26 35.08 37.09
N GLY A 82 15.01 36.28 36.56
CA GLY A 82 14.83 37.52 37.32
C GLY A 82 15.55 38.75 36.75
N SER A 83 16.54 38.58 35.85
CA SER A 83 17.15 39.72 35.16
C SER A 83 16.56 39.83 33.75
N LYS A 84 15.87 40.95 33.48
CA LYS A 84 15.51 41.38 32.13
C LYS A 84 16.68 41.07 31.21
N SER A 85 16.52 40.12 30.27
CA SER A 85 17.57 39.64 29.37
C SER A 85 18.54 40.79 29.05
N VAL A 86 19.79 40.70 29.55
CA VAL A 86 20.82 41.72 29.39
C VAL A 86 21.16 41.77 27.90
N LYS A 87 20.41 42.56 27.12
CA LYS A 87 20.48 42.47 25.66
C LYS A 87 21.80 43.00 25.12
N ASN A 88 22.37 44.03 25.75
CA ASN A 88 23.62 44.66 25.34
C ASN A 88 24.22 45.54 26.44
N ARG A 89 25.55 45.62 26.52
CA ARG A 89 26.31 46.57 27.35
C ARG A 89 26.85 47.74 26.48
N PRO A 90 26.11 48.85 26.32
CA PRO A 90 26.53 49.97 25.46
C PRO A 90 27.83 50.64 25.90
N GLY A 91 28.11 50.76 27.21
CA GLY A 91 29.33 51.37 27.71
C GLY A 91 30.58 50.61 27.27
N VAL A 92 30.59 49.30 27.50
CA VAL A 92 31.70 48.40 27.13
C VAL A 92 31.89 48.34 25.62
N THR A 93 30.81 48.18 24.84
CA THR A 93 30.90 48.12 23.37
C THR A 93 31.40 49.42 22.74
N LYS A 94 31.00 50.58 23.29
CA LYS A 94 31.56 51.88 22.87
C LYS A 94 33.01 52.02 23.27
N GLY A 95 33.39 51.62 24.48
CA GLY A 95 34.77 51.65 24.96
C GLY A 95 35.71 50.82 24.07
N LEU A 96 35.36 49.56 23.82
CA LEU A 96 36.11 48.66 22.96
C LEU A 96 36.16 49.18 21.50
N GLY A 97 35.05 49.75 21.01
CA GLY A 97 35.01 50.39 19.71
C GLY A 97 35.92 51.63 19.60
N GLU A 98 36.08 52.42 20.66
CA GLU A 98 37.01 53.56 20.68
C GLU A 98 38.46 53.09 20.79
N GLU A 99 38.74 52.07 21.61
CA GLU A 99 40.07 51.47 21.73
C GLU A 99 40.54 50.89 20.40
N ASN A 100 39.66 50.19 19.67
CA ASN A 100 39.97 49.67 18.34
C ASN A 100 40.32 50.79 17.37
N ARG A 101 39.59 51.91 17.38
CA ARG A 101 39.91 53.10 16.56
C ARG A 101 41.22 53.77 16.94
N ARG A 102 41.55 53.80 18.23
CA ARG A 102 42.87 54.28 18.70
C ARG A 102 44.01 53.39 18.24
N LYS A 103 43.79 52.07 18.17
CA LYS A 103 44.81 51.11 17.69
C LYS A 103 44.97 51.14 16.17
N THR A 104 43.92 51.47 15.43
CA THR A 104 43.88 51.46 13.96
C THR A 104 43.95 52.88 13.39
N LEU A 105 42.82 53.57 13.29
CA LEU A 105 42.68 54.90 12.67
C LEU A 105 43.64 55.96 13.23
N LEU A 106 43.84 56.02 14.54
CA LEU A 106 44.78 57.00 15.11
C LEU A 106 46.23 56.72 14.68
N VAL A 107 46.61 55.44 14.63
CA VAL A 107 47.93 55.02 14.17
C VAL A 107 48.11 55.33 12.69
N GLU A 108 47.08 55.09 11.86
CA GLU A 108 47.07 55.47 10.45
C GLU A 108 47.17 56.98 10.24
N MET A 109 46.43 57.78 11.03
CA MET A 109 46.53 59.24 11.00
C MET A 109 47.93 59.74 11.34
N GLN A 110 48.58 59.16 12.35
CA GLN A 110 49.96 59.48 12.72
C GLN A 110 50.97 59.06 11.65
N ARG A 111 50.71 57.94 10.96
CA ARG A 111 51.57 57.38 9.90
C ARG A 111 51.24 57.90 8.50
N ARG A 112 50.31 58.84 8.34
CA ARG A 112 49.82 59.31 7.02
C ARG A 112 50.93 59.73 6.05
N ASN A 113 52.02 60.30 6.56
CA ASN A 113 53.17 60.75 5.76
C ASN A 113 54.40 59.83 5.90
N LYS A 114 54.24 58.61 6.42
CA LYS A 114 55.33 57.65 6.59
C LYS A 114 55.44 56.79 5.33
N VAL A 115 56.56 56.92 4.64
CA VAL A 115 56.92 56.06 3.49
C VAL A 115 57.87 54.96 3.95
N GLY A 116 57.58 53.71 3.59
CA GLY A 116 58.34 52.53 4.02
C GLY A 116 57.99 52.00 5.42
N GLY A 117 58.13 50.69 5.61
CA GLY A 117 57.89 49.98 6.87
C GLY A 117 58.74 48.72 6.96
N ILE A 118 58.86 48.14 8.15
CA ILE A 118 59.47 46.81 8.31
C ILE A 118 58.53 45.81 7.61
N MET A 119 59.03 45.20 6.54
CA MET A 119 58.44 44.00 5.97
C MET A 119 58.99 42.82 6.77
N ASP A 120 58.25 42.43 7.80
CA ASP A 120 58.62 41.26 8.59
C ASP A 120 58.30 39.99 7.80
N ARG A 121 59.34 39.40 7.20
CA ARG A 121 59.26 38.13 6.47
C ARG A 121 59.43 36.92 7.38
N ARG A 122 59.55 37.10 8.71
CA ARG A 122 59.63 35.98 9.64
C ARG A 122 58.34 35.17 9.57
N PHE A 123 58.49 33.86 9.43
CA PHE A 123 57.38 32.93 9.28
C PHE A 123 56.36 33.13 10.40
N GLY A 124 55.08 33.21 10.03
CA GLY A 124 53.94 33.38 10.95
C GLY A 124 53.85 34.72 11.71
N GLU A 125 54.74 35.72 11.52
CA GLU A 125 54.63 36.99 12.28
C GLU A 125 53.34 37.76 11.95
N ASN A 126 52.93 37.72 10.67
CA ASN A 126 51.74 38.44 10.18
C ASN A 126 50.44 37.64 10.26
N ASP A 127 50.49 36.36 10.65
CA ASP A 127 49.30 35.51 10.77
C ASP A 127 48.80 35.48 12.24
N PRO A 128 47.61 36.05 12.53
CA PRO A 128 47.05 36.05 13.88
C PRO A 128 46.46 34.70 14.32
N SER A 129 46.38 33.70 13.43
CA SER A 129 45.83 32.37 13.75
C SER A 129 46.82 31.44 14.46
N MET A 130 48.13 31.68 14.33
CA MET A 130 49.19 30.86 14.93
C MET A 130 49.55 31.33 16.34
N ALA A 131 49.75 30.39 17.28
CA ALA A 131 50.17 30.71 18.64
C ALA A 131 51.65 31.16 18.67
N PRO A 132 52.06 31.98 19.66
CA PRO A 132 53.44 32.47 19.75
C PRO A 132 54.48 31.35 19.93
N GLU A 133 54.08 30.22 20.49
CA GLU A 133 54.92 29.03 20.68
C GLU A 133 55.13 28.30 19.35
N ASP A 134 54.07 28.10 18.56
CA ASP A 134 54.12 27.48 17.23
C ASP A 134 54.98 28.30 16.25
N LYS A 135 54.86 29.64 16.30
CA LYS A 135 55.71 30.55 15.51
C LYS A 135 57.20 30.38 15.81
N MET A 136 57.56 30.14 17.07
CA MET A 136 58.96 29.97 17.47
C MET A 136 59.48 28.61 17.04
N LEU A 137 58.63 27.58 17.10
CA LEU A 137 58.97 26.21 16.73
C LEU A 137 59.18 26.08 15.22
N GLU A 138 58.28 26.64 14.41
CA GLU A 138 58.43 26.64 12.95
C GLU A 138 59.67 27.44 12.50
N ARG A 139 59.95 28.59 13.13
CA ARG A 139 61.19 29.35 12.88
C ARG A 139 62.44 28.54 13.19
N PHE A 140 62.42 27.79 14.29
CA PHE A 140 63.52 26.91 14.67
C PHE A 140 63.71 25.76 13.67
N THR A 141 62.62 25.16 13.19
CA THR A 141 62.69 24.11 12.15
C THR A 141 63.23 24.62 10.81
N GLN A 142 62.82 25.80 10.37
CA GLN A 142 63.36 26.44 9.16
C GLN A 142 64.84 26.83 9.31
N GLU A 143 65.26 27.26 10.51
CA GLU A 143 66.66 27.56 10.81
C GLU A 143 67.54 26.29 10.76
N ILE A 144 67.04 25.14 11.25
CA ILE A 144 67.74 23.85 11.12
C ILE A 144 67.87 23.42 9.64
N GLN A 145 66.78 23.51 8.86
CA GLN A 145 66.81 23.13 7.44
C GLN A 145 67.76 24.00 6.60
N SER A 146 67.84 25.30 6.86
CA SER A 146 68.78 26.20 6.17
C SER A 146 70.24 25.99 6.59
N ARG A 147 70.49 25.52 7.82
CA ARG A 147 71.84 25.11 8.27
C ARG A 147 72.30 23.82 7.61
N HIS A 148 71.40 22.85 7.38
CA HIS A 148 71.75 21.62 6.65
C HIS A 148 72.17 21.89 5.19
N LYS A 149 71.55 22.89 4.53
CA LYS A 149 71.92 23.31 3.16
C LYS A 149 73.31 23.93 3.02
N ASN A 150 73.92 24.45 4.09
CA ASN A 150 75.26 25.05 4.06
C ASN A 150 76.38 24.09 4.51
N SER A 151 76.06 22.79 4.69
CA SER A 151 77.03 21.75 5.07
C SER A 151 77.48 20.84 3.92
N SER A 152 76.93 21.01 2.71
CA SER A 152 77.21 20.21 1.51
C SER A 152 78.38 20.75 0.67
N ALA A 153 79.51 21.08 1.29
CA ALA A 153 80.72 21.52 0.57
C ALA A 153 81.59 20.35 0.06
N PHE A 154 81.07 19.12 0.03
CA PHE A 154 81.81 17.91 -0.37
C PHE A 154 80.99 16.90 -1.20
N ASP A 155 79.82 17.29 -1.71
CA ASP A 155 79.08 16.44 -2.63
C ASP A 155 79.49 16.77 -4.08
N LEU A 156 80.12 15.81 -4.75
CA LEU A 156 80.69 15.91 -6.10
C LEU A 156 79.75 15.31 -7.15
N GLU A 157 78.48 15.75 -7.17
CA GLU A 157 77.53 15.41 -8.25
C GLU A 157 76.84 16.62 -8.90
N ASP A 158 77.19 17.86 -8.53
CA ASP A 158 76.62 19.06 -9.17
C ASP A 158 77.71 19.98 -9.71
N ASP A 159 78.43 19.50 -10.73
CA ASP A 159 79.23 20.35 -11.62
C ASP A 159 78.35 20.88 -12.76
N ASP A 160 77.83 22.07 -12.48
CA ASP A 160 78.05 23.28 -13.28
C ASP A 160 77.32 23.53 -14.62
N TYR A 161 76.60 24.65 -14.53
CA TYR A 161 76.43 25.71 -15.53
C TYR A 161 75.57 25.43 -16.77
N GLY A 162 74.39 26.04 -16.71
CA GLY A 162 74.36 27.42 -17.16
C GLY A 162 73.60 27.68 -18.46
N ASP A 163 72.68 28.62 -18.34
CA ASP A 163 72.16 29.46 -19.41
C ASP A 163 71.12 28.82 -20.35
N GLY A 164 69.85 28.98 -19.95
CA GLY A 164 68.86 29.58 -20.83
C GLY A 164 68.41 28.79 -22.05
N LEU A 165 67.66 27.71 -21.85
CA LEU A 165 66.57 27.34 -22.77
C LEU A 165 65.53 26.45 -22.06
N GLY A 166 64.56 27.08 -21.38
CA GLY A 166 63.42 26.36 -20.82
C GLY A 166 62.55 25.76 -21.91
N LEU A 167 62.24 24.47 -21.80
CA LEU A 167 61.39 23.73 -22.72
C LEU A 167 59.95 24.28 -22.68
N THR A 168 59.54 25.01 -23.72
CA THR A 168 58.20 25.60 -23.84
C THR A 168 57.35 24.83 -24.85
N HIS A 169 56.20 24.31 -24.42
CA HIS A 169 55.12 23.87 -25.33
C HIS A 169 53.96 24.88 -25.26
N MET A 170 53.56 25.43 -26.41
CA MET A 170 52.52 26.48 -26.54
C MET A 170 52.67 27.71 -25.61
N GLY A 171 53.90 28.15 -25.38
CA GLY A 171 54.16 29.42 -24.67
C GLY A 171 53.93 29.39 -23.16
N LYS A 172 53.88 28.20 -22.54
CA LYS A 172 53.97 28.03 -21.07
C LYS A 172 55.21 27.18 -20.73
N SER A 173 56.03 27.68 -19.81
CA SER A 173 57.18 26.98 -19.26
C SER A 173 56.70 25.94 -18.24
N LEU A 174 57.03 24.67 -18.45
CA LEU A 174 56.78 23.59 -17.48
C LEU A 174 57.89 23.63 -16.43
N SER A 175 57.71 24.41 -15.38
CA SER A 175 58.49 24.31 -14.14
C SER A 175 57.63 23.64 -13.07
N LEU A 176 58.21 22.58 -12.48
CA LEU A 176 57.69 21.68 -11.45
C LEU A 176 57.49 22.38 -10.09
N ASP A 177 56.75 23.49 -10.06
CA ASP A 177 56.44 24.19 -8.80
C ASP A 177 55.10 24.95 -8.91
N GLY A 178 54.04 24.18 -9.13
CA GLY A 178 52.63 24.61 -9.13
C GLY A 178 51.75 23.40 -8.77
N PRO A 179 50.64 23.60 -8.04
CA PRO A 179 50.21 22.73 -6.95
C PRO A 179 49.74 21.34 -7.40
N ASP A 180 50.29 20.32 -6.72
CA ASP A 180 50.00 18.91 -6.93
C ASP A 180 48.50 18.61 -6.76
N PHE A 181 47.90 18.15 -7.85
CA PHE A 181 46.71 17.31 -7.79
C PHE A 181 47.19 15.92 -7.41
N ALA A 182 46.75 15.45 -6.26
CA ALA A 182 46.90 14.08 -5.82
C ALA A 182 46.17 13.15 -6.81
N ASP A 183 46.94 12.27 -7.44
CA ASP A 183 46.42 11.00 -7.94
C ASP A 183 47.15 9.88 -7.22
N ASP A 184 46.35 8.94 -6.77
CA ASP A 184 46.71 7.81 -5.96
C ASP A 184 47.48 6.79 -6.81
N PHE A 185 48.37 6.03 -6.16
CA PHE A 185 48.97 4.76 -6.62
C PHE A 185 50.37 4.83 -7.25
N GLU A 186 51.39 4.57 -6.42
CA GLU A 186 52.65 3.84 -6.71
C GLU A 186 53.35 3.66 -5.34
N GLU A 187 53.40 2.46 -4.75
CA GLU A 187 54.30 1.34 -5.08
C GLU A 187 55.75 1.62 -4.65
N ASP A 188 55.99 1.67 -3.33
CA ASP A 188 57.23 1.21 -2.67
C ASP A 188 57.10 1.37 -1.14
N ASP A 189 56.70 0.30 -0.43
CA ASP A 189 57.20 0.02 0.95
C ASP A 189 56.77 -1.38 1.47
N LEU A 190 57.23 -2.43 0.78
CA LEU A 190 57.32 -3.77 1.37
C LEU A 190 58.79 -4.12 1.58
N GLU A 191 59.33 -3.79 2.76
CA GLU A 191 60.46 -4.52 3.32
C GLU A 191 60.03 -5.33 4.55
N LEU A 192 60.07 -6.64 4.37
CA LEU A 192 60.08 -7.68 5.40
C LEU A 192 61.48 -7.82 5.99
N SER A 193 61.64 -7.77 7.32
CA SER A 193 62.45 -8.67 8.16
C SER A 193 62.63 -8.04 9.56
N ASP A 194 62.07 -8.64 10.62
CA ASP A 194 62.70 -9.64 11.51
C ASP A 194 63.61 -9.01 12.59
N ALA A 195 63.19 -9.13 13.87
CA ALA A 195 64.02 -9.35 15.07
C ALA A 195 63.30 -8.94 16.38
N GLU A 196 63.00 -9.97 17.17
CA GLU A 196 62.91 -10.13 18.63
C GLU A 196 63.08 -8.93 19.63
N ASP A 197 62.34 -9.09 20.73
CA ASP A 197 62.70 -8.84 22.15
C ASP A 197 62.25 -7.54 22.91
N HIS A 198 61.10 -7.68 23.59
CA HIS A 198 60.84 -7.34 25.01
C HIS A 198 60.77 -5.86 25.54
N PRO A 199 60.13 -5.61 26.72
CA PRO A 199 59.08 -4.59 26.91
C PRO A 199 59.42 -3.44 27.90
N SER A 200 58.60 -2.39 28.01
CA SER A 200 58.33 -1.69 29.29
C SER A 200 57.21 -0.64 29.26
N ASP A 201 56.27 -0.80 30.20
CA ASP A 201 55.70 0.21 31.11
C ASP A 201 55.43 1.64 30.63
N GLU A 202 54.18 1.99 30.24
CA GLU A 202 53.64 3.34 30.50
C GLU A 202 52.11 3.54 30.41
N GLU A 203 51.28 2.49 30.36
CA GLU A 203 49.80 2.65 30.41
C GLU A 203 49.16 2.20 31.74
N ARG A 204 49.64 2.78 32.84
CA ARG A 204 48.96 2.74 34.14
C ARG A 204 48.64 4.16 34.60
N GLN A 205 47.47 4.68 34.24
CA GLN A 205 46.58 5.49 35.11
C GLN A 205 45.56 6.30 34.28
N THR A 206 44.40 5.71 33.95
CA THR A 206 43.12 6.46 33.93
C THR A 206 41.92 5.51 33.88
N LEU A 207 41.78 4.63 34.87
CA LEU A 207 40.51 3.96 35.14
C LEU A 207 40.25 3.95 36.66
N LYS A 208 39.47 4.93 37.12
CA LYS A 208 38.79 4.89 38.43
C LYS A 208 37.68 5.92 38.48
N ARG A 209 36.46 5.51 38.07
CA ARG A 209 35.17 5.76 38.76
C ARG A 209 33.99 5.30 37.89
N ARG A 210 33.56 4.05 38.06
CA ARG A 210 32.22 3.72 38.57
C ARG A 210 32.09 2.22 38.84
N ARG A 211 31.63 1.94 40.05
CA ARG A 211 31.13 0.69 40.66
C ARG A 211 29.61 0.66 40.38
N GLY A 212 28.86 -0.42 40.17
CA GLY A 212 29.01 -1.87 40.22
C GLY A 212 27.60 -2.50 40.12
N SER A 213 27.53 -3.85 40.07
CA SER A 213 26.36 -4.79 39.97
C SER A 213 25.64 -4.79 38.62
N ASP A 214 25.76 -5.82 37.76
CA ASP A 214 25.32 -7.23 37.91
C ASP A 214 23.83 -7.36 38.22
N ALA A 215 23.03 -7.54 37.17
CA ALA A 215 21.72 -8.20 37.16
C ALA A 215 21.18 -8.29 35.72
N GLY A 216 20.88 -9.51 35.29
CA GLY A 216 19.67 -9.81 34.51
C GLY A 216 19.65 -9.40 33.05
N ALA A 217 19.90 -10.38 32.18
CA ALA A 217 19.23 -10.43 30.89
C ALA A 217 17.71 -10.50 31.12
N SER A 218 17.02 -9.44 30.74
CA SER A 218 15.61 -9.45 30.37
C SER A 218 15.45 -8.44 29.24
N GLU A 219 15.16 -8.97 28.05
CA GLU A 219 14.59 -8.23 26.94
C GLU A 219 13.27 -7.62 27.43
N ASP A 220 13.24 -6.30 27.54
CA ASP A 220 12.00 -5.53 27.56
C ASP A 220 11.96 -4.75 26.23
N GLU A 221 11.14 -5.26 25.32
CA GLU A 221 10.41 -4.50 24.32
C GLU A 221 9.61 -3.37 25.01
N ASP A 222 9.30 -2.30 24.28
CA ASP A 222 8.54 -1.11 24.69
C ASP A 222 9.35 0.13 25.13
N ALA A 223 9.89 0.86 24.14
CA ALA A 223 10.17 2.29 24.28
C ALA A 223 10.09 3.05 22.94
N GLU A 224 8.97 2.97 22.23
CA GLU A 224 8.63 3.91 21.16
C GLU A 224 7.90 5.14 21.75
N ASP A 225 8.65 6.19 22.11
CA ASP A 225 8.21 7.62 22.06
C ASP A 225 9.28 8.59 22.64
N LEU A 226 10.50 8.51 22.12
CA LEU A 226 11.52 9.55 22.33
C LEU A 226 11.94 10.09 20.96
N PRO A 227 12.00 11.41 20.76
CA PRO A 227 12.41 11.96 19.48
C PRO A 227 13.80 11.46 19.13
N GLU A 228 13.94 10.85 17.94
CA GLU A 228 15.19 10.30 17.44
C GLU A 228 16.33 11.31 17.62
N ARG A 229 17.34 10.92 18.41
CA ARG A 229 18.52 11.75 18.59
C ARG A 229 19.24 11.81 17.23
N LYS A 230 19.39 13.02 16.67
CA LYS A 230 20.26 13.23 15.49
C LYS A 230 21.61 12.54 15.72
N LYS A 231 21.93 11.58 14.83
CA LYS A 231 23.17 10.80 14.90
C LYS A 231 24.37 11.74 15.01
N SER A 232 25.29 11.42 15.91
CA SER A 232 26.52 12.21 16.09
C SER A 232 27.33 12.18 14.79
N LYS A 233 28.08 13.24 14.48
CA LYS A 233 29.05 13.20 13.36
C LYS A 233 29.99 12.00 13.49
N GLN A 234 30.32 11.57 14.70
CA GLN A 234 31.13 10.37 14.93
C GLN A 234 30.40 9.07 14.55
N GLU A 235 29.10 8.98 14.75
CA GLU A 235 28.27 7.84 14.33
C GLU A 235 28.12 7.83 12.81
N VAL A 236 27.83 8.98 12.20
CA VAL A 236 27.79 9.13 10.74
C VAL A 236 29.15 8.81 10.11
N MET A 237 30.25 9.29 10.69
CA MET A 237 31.61 8.98 10.20
C MET A 237 31.95 7.50 10.40
N LYS A 238 31.50 6.86 11.48
CA LYS A 238 31.68 5.41 11.67
C LYS A 238 30.87 4.60 10.67
N GLU A 239 29.62 4.99 10.40
CA GLU A 239 28.79 4.35 9.37
C GLU A 239 29.40 4.55 7.97
N LEU A 240 29.93 5.73 7.68
CA LEU A 240 30.58 6.03 6.40
C LEU A 240 31.93 5.32 6.25
N ILE A 241 32.72 5.20 7.32
CA ILE A 241 33.96 4.40 7.35
C ILE A 241 33.64 2.90 7.23
N ALA A 242 32.59 2.41 7.88
CA ALA A 242 32.17 1.02 7.78
C ALA A 242 31.69 0.70 6.36
N LYS A 243 30.84 1.55 5.78
CA LYS A 243 30.36 1.39 4.38
C LYS A 243 31.50 1.49 3.36
N SER A 244 32.42 2.44 3.53
CA SER A 244 33.58 2.57 2.63
C SER A 244 34.57 1.41 2.78
N LYS A 245 34.79 0.88 4.00
CA LYS A 245 35.60 -0.32 4.21
C LYS A 245 34.93 -1.58 3.64
N LEU A 246 33.62 -1.71 3.79
CA LEU A 246 32.84 -2.81 3.23
C LEU A 246 32.92 -2.81 1.70
N HIS A 247 32.67 -1.67 1.05
CA HIS A 247 32.85 -1.56 -0.40
C HIS A 247 34.31 -1.67 -0.88
N LYS A 248 35.29 -1.38 -0.02
CA LYS A 248 36.71 -1.65 -0.33
C LYS A 248 37.01 -3.16 -0.26
N TYR A 249 36.46 -3.84 0.76
CA TYR A 249 36.59 -5.28 0.92
C TYR A 249 35.88 -6.05 -0.18
N GLU A 250 34.66 -5.68 -0.57
CA GLU A 250 33.93 -6.28 -1.70
C GLU A 250 34.71 -6.13 -3.01
N ARG A 251 35.34 -4.98 -3.25
CA ARG A 251 36.20 -4.77 -4.45
C ARG A 251 37.49 -5.56 -4.41
N GLN A 252 38.01 -5.86 -3.21
CA GLN A 252 39.22 -6.66 -3.06
C GLN A 252 38.88 -8.14 -3.21
N GLN A 253 37.80 -8.61 -2.58
CA GLN A 253 37.27 -9.95 -2.77
C GLN A 253 36.93 -10.22 -4.25
N GLY A 254 36.29 -9.29 -4.95
CA GLY A 254 36.04 -9.46 -6.39
C GLY A 254 37.31 -9.53 -7.24
N LYS A 255 38.42 -8.89 -6.82
CA LYS A 255 39.73 -9.03 -7.49
C LYS A 255 40.40 -10.35 -7.15
N ASP A 256 40.33 -10.78 -5.89
CA ASP A 256 40.90 -12.04 -5.41
C ASP A 256 40.16 -13.21 -6.09
N ASP A 257 38.82 -13.17 -6.20
CA ASP A 257 38.02 -14.14 -6.93
C ASP A 257 38.40 -14.19 -8.43
N ASP A 258 38.64 -13.03 -9.06
CA ASP A 258 39.11 -12.94 -10.46
C ASP A 258 40.54 -13.50 -10.63
N GLU A 259 41.42 -13.32 -9.65
CA GLU A 259 42.79 -13.87 -9.64
C GLU A 259 42.80 -15.37 -9.38
N ASP A 260 41.97 -15.86 -8.46
CA ASP A 260 41.79 -17.29 -8.20
C ASP A 260 41.28 -18.01 -9.46
N ILE A 261 40.30 -17.43 -10.17
CA ILE A 261 39.81 -17.97 -11.45
C ILE A 261 40.92 -17.97 -12.51
N ARG A 262 41.78 -16.95 -12.55
CA ARG A 262 42.94 -16.94 -13.47
C ARG A 262 43.95 -18.02 -13.12
N GLU A 263 44.25 -18.19 -11.84
CA GLU A 263 45.17 -19.23 -11.39
C GLU A 263 44.63 -20.64 -11.66
N GLU A 264 43.33 -20.87 -11.46
CA GLU A 264 42.67 -22.12 -11.80
C GLU A 264 42.75 -22.38 -13.31
N LEU A 265 42.46 -21.37 -14.14
CA LEU A 265 42.60 -21.49 -15.59
C LEU A 265 44.05 -21.77 -16.04
N ASP A 266 45.05 -21.16 -15.41
CA ASP A 266 46.47 -21.42 -15.73
C ASP A 266 46.94 -22.80 -15.25
N LYS A 267 46.44 -23.28 -14.10
CA LYS A 267 46.65 -24.65 -13.61
C LYS A 267 46.02 -25.66 -14.58
N ASP A 268 44.81 -25.39 -15.03
CA ASP A 268 44.07 -26.21 -15.98
C ASP A 268 44.65 -26.14 -17.40
N MET A 269 45.31 -25.04 -17.78
CA MET A 269 46.01 -24.94 -19.06
C MET A 269 47.13 -25.98 -19.20
N ALA A 270 47.81 -26.34 -18.10
CA ALA A 270 48.78 -27.42 -18.11
C ALA A 270 48.10 -28.80 -18.29
N GLU A 271 46.93 -29.01 -17.70
CA GLU A 271 46.13 -30.22 -17.89
C GLU A 271 45.56 -30.32 -19.31
N ILE A 272 45.03 -29.21 -19.85
CA ILE A 272 44.51 -29.11 -21.23
C ILE A 272 45.64 -29.35 -22.22
N GLN A 273 46.84 -28.79 -22.02
CA GLN A 273 48.01 -29.08 -22.86
C GLN A 273 48.45 -30.55 -22.79
N ALA A 274 48.30 -31.21 -21.63
CA ALA A 274 48.59 -32.63 -21.49
C ALA A 274 47.53 -33.52 -22.18
N LEU A 275 46.26 -33.10 -22.13
CA LEU A 275 45.12 -33.73 -22.82
C LEU A 275 45.25 -33.59 -24.34
N LEU A 276 45.67 -32.41 -24.84
CA LEU A 276 45.88 -32.13 -26.27
C LEU A 276 47.11 -32.87 -26.84
N ARG A 277 48.14 -33.11 -26.02
CA ARG A 277 49.33 -33.93 -26.39
C ARG A 277 49.10 -35.43 -26.23
N GLY A 278 47.92 -35.87 -25.78
CA GLY A 278 47.50 -37.28 -25.77
C GLY A 278 48.22 -38.18 -24.76
N VAL A 279 48.82 -37.63 -23.70
CA VAL A 279 49.53 -38.44 -22.67
C VAL A 279 48.71 -38.46 -21.38
N ARG A 280 47.94 -39.53 -21.17
CA ARG A 280 47.21 -39.77 -19.91
C ARG A 280 48.19 -40.08 -18.77
N ARG A 281 48.25 -39.25 -17.73
CA ARG A 281 48.92 -39.58 -16.46
C ARG A 281 48.02 -40.50 -15.61
N PRO A 282 48.58 -41.49 -14.90
CA PRO A 282 47.81 -42.30 -13.94
C PRO A 282 47.50 -41.49 -12.67
N PRO A 283 46.37 -41.75 -11.99
CA PRO A 283 45.92 -40.94 -10.87
C PRO A 283 46.81 -41.10 -9.63
N ALA A 284 47.09 -39.99 -8.95
CA ALA A 284 47.78 -39.97 -7.66
C ALA A 284 46.83 -40.42 -6.52
N PRO A 285 47.33 -41.10 -5.46
CA PRO A 285 46.52 -41.52 -4.32
C PRO A 285 46.22 -40.34 -3.38
N ARG A 286 44.95 -40.21 -2.97
CA ARG A 286 44.51 -39.19 -1.99
C ARG A 286 44.91 -39.59 -0.56
N PRO A 287 45.40 -38.68 0.30
CA PRO A 287 45.63 -38.95 1.71
C PRO A 287 44.30 -39.09 2.47
N ALA A 288 44.30 -39.93 3.50
CA ALA A 288 43.18 -40.16 4.39
C ALA A 288 43.15 -39.13 5.53
N GLU A 289 42.05 -38.38 5.63
CA GLU A 289 41.65 -37.68 6.85
C GLU A 289 40.39 -38.35 7.44
N VAL A 290 40.42 -38.57 8.76
CA VAL A 290 39.40 -39.30 9.52
C VAL A 290 38.97 -38.41 10.68
N ALA A 291 37.65 -38.21 10.84
CA ALA A 291 36.88 -38.53 12.06
C ALA A 291 35.58 -37.72 12.15
N GLY A 292 34.54 -38.25 11.50
CA GLY A 292 33.13 -37.88 11.65
C GLY A 292 32.36 -38.88 10.81
N MET A 293 31.48 -39.66 11.42
CA MET A 293 31.00 -40.94 10.89
C MET A 293 30.23 -40.77 9.56
N ASN A 294 30.89 -40.97 8.41
CA ASN A 294 30.23 -40.97 7.11
C ASN A 294 29.35 -42.24 6.97
N PRO A 295 28.09 -42.11 6.54
CA PRO A 295 27.15 -43.25 6.37
C PRO A 295 27.72 -44.34 5.44
N ASP A 296 28.58 -43.95 4.51
CA ASP A 296 29.29 -44.83 3.58
C ASP A 296 30.21 -45.88 4.26
N ARG A 297 30.67 -45.61 5.48
CA ARG A 297 31.51 -46.55 6.25
C ARG A 297 30.68 -47.54 7.06
N ALA A 298 29.43 -47.19 7.40
CA ALA A 298 28.48 -48.10 8.01
C ALA A 298 27.94 -49.12 6.99
N ALA A 299 27.74 -48.71 5.73
CA ALA A 299 27.32 -49.60 4.65
C ALA A 299 28.38 -50.67 4.30
N LEU A 300 29.67 -50.33 4.37
CA LEU A 300 30.78 -51.27 4.20
C LEU A 300 30.87 -52.34 5.30
N LEU A 301 30.32 -52.08 6.49
CA LEU A 301 30.34 -53.00 7.63
C LEU A 301 29.26 -54.09 7.51
N ASN A 302 28.23 -53.86 6.68
CA ASN A 302 27.18 -54.81 6.35
C ASN A 302 27.51 -55.69 5.13
N GLY A 303 28.73 -55.59 4.57
CA GLY A 303 29.25 -56.55 3.58
C GLY A 303 28.64 -56.46 2.17
N THR A 304 27.85 -55.43 1.86
CA THR A 304 27.34 -55.18 0.51
C THR A 304 28.23 -54.17 -0.21
N ASP A 305 28.65 -54.49 -1.45
CA ASP A 305 29.43 -53.57 -2.30
C ASP A 305 28.74 -52.20 -2.38
N LYS A 306 29.47 -51.09 -2.18
CA LYS A 306 28.92 -49.72 -2.26
C LYS A 306 28.11 -49.47 -3.53
N ILE A 307 28.61 -49.98 -4.65
CA ILE A 307 27.94 -49.89 -5.96
C ILE A 307 26.58 -50.61 -5.96
N LYS A 308 26.43 -51.69 -5.20
CA LYS A 308 25.14 -52.39 -5.06
C LYS A 308 24.22 -51.66 -4.10
N PHE A 309 24.75 -51.09 -3.01
CA PHE A 309 23.96 -50.29 -2.07
C PHE A 309 23.42 -49.01 -2.73
N ASP A 310 24.26 -48.28 -3.49
CA ASP A 310 23.87 -47.08 -4.21
C ASP A 310 22.86 -47.42 -5.31
N LYS A 311 23.07 -48.53 -6.04
CA LYS A 311 22.07 -49.03 -7.00
C LYS A 311 20.76 -49.42 -6.33
N GLU A 312 20.78 -50.05 -5.16
CA GLU A 312 19.57 -50.39 -4.41
C GLU A 312 18.88 -49.15 -3.82
N TYR A 313 19.65 -48.14 -3.44
CA TYR A 313 19.15 -46.86 -2.95
C TYR A 313 18.50 -46.06 -4.08
N ASP A 314 19.17 -45.94 -5.23
CA ASP A 314 18.63 -45.30 -6.43
C ASP A 314 17.40 -46.03 -6.96
N LEU A 315 17.42 -47.37 -6.93
CA LEU A 315 16.29 -48.19 -7.34
C LEU A 315 15.11 -48.05 -6.35
N ARG A 316 15.37 -47.92 -5.05
CA ARG A 316 14.34 -47.57 -4.05
C ARG A 316 13.84 -46.14 -4.16
N LEU A 317 14.68 -45.18 -4.51
CA LEU A 317 14.30 -43.79 -4.72
C LEU A 317 13.42 -43.67 -5.98
N ARG A 318 13.77 -44.41 -7.04
CA ARG A 318 12.98 -44.51 -8.27
C ARG A 318 11.66 -45.24 -8.02
N GLN A 319 11.66 -46.29 -7.19
CA GLN A 319 10.43 -46.94 -6.72
C GLN A 319 9.57 -46.01 -5.85
N LEU A 320 10.16 -45.21 -4.96
CA LEU A 320 9.45 -44.21 -4.16
C LEU A 320 8.88 -43.06 -5.00
N ALA A 321 9.59 -42.64 -6.04
CA ALA A 321 9.09 -41.68 -7.01
C ALA A 321 7.92 -42.24 -7.83
N GLN A 322 7.94 -43.54 -8.13
CA GLN A 322 6.86 -44.25 -8.83
C GLN A 322 5.66 -44.61 -7.92
N ASP A 323 5.88 -44.80 -6.61
CA ASP A 323 4.85 -45.20 -5.62
C ASP A 323 4.46 -44.03 -4.68
N LYS A 324 4.72 -42.78 -5.08
CA LYS A 324 4.33 -41.58 -4.32
C LYS A 324 2.81 -41.41 -4.41
N LYS A 325 2.09 -42.02 -3.47
CA LYS A 325 0.65 -41.82 -3.30
C LYS A 325 0.36 -40.37 -2.88
N SER A 326 -0.77 -39.84 -3.34
CA SER A 326 -1.20 -38.49 -2.98
C SER A 326 -1.34 -38.34 -1.46
N VAL A 327 -0.81 -37.24 -0.92
CA VAL A 327 -0.96 -36.88 0.50
C VAL A 327 -2.17 -35.95 0.60
N PRO A 328 -3.12 -36.19 1.53
CA PRO A 328 -4.24 -35.28 1.74
C PRO A 328 -3.75 -33.86 2.02
N THR A 329 -4.22 -32.89 1.23
CA THR A 329 -3.86 -31.47 1.36
C THR A 329 -4.52 -30.80 2.56
N GLU A 330 -5.67 -31.31 3.02
CA GLU A 330 -6.43 -30.74 4.12
C GLU A 330 -6.53 -31.65 5.35
N ARG A 331 -6.61 -31.03 6.52
CA ARG A 331 -6.89 -31.72 7.79
C ARG A 331 -8.31 -32.28 7.78
N SER A 332 -8.49 -33.52 8.21
CA SER A 332 -9.83 -34.08 8.46
C SER A 332 -10.58 -33.27 9.53
N LYS A 333 -11.63 -32.55 9.12
CA LYS A 333 -12.52 -31.80 10.01
C LYS A 333 -13.49 -32.76 10.73
N THR A 334 -13.93 -32.40 11.94
CA THR A 334 -15.01 -33.13 12.63
C THR A 334 -16.38 -32.77 12.04
N ASP A 335 -17.38 -33.63 12.19
CA ASP A 335 -18.73 -33.36 11.68
C ASP A 335 -19.33 -32.07 12.26
N GLU A 336 -19.04 -31.77 13.54
CA GLU A 336 -19.47 -30.51 14.18
C GLU A 336 -18.81 -29.28 13.54
N GLU A 337 -17.52 -29.37 13.20
CA GLU A 337 -16.80 -28.29 12.50
C GLU A 337 -17.34 -28.10 11.07
N ARG A 338 -17.65 -29.19 10.35
CA ARG A 338 -18.28 -29.13 9.02
C ARG A 338 -19.63 -28.44 9.07
N LEU A 339 -20.49 -28.84 10.00
CA LEU A 339 -21.80 -28.22 10.21
C LEU A 339 -21.69 -26.74 10.60
N ALA A 340 -20.70 -26.38 11.42
CA ALA A 340 -20.46 -24.99 11.80
C ALA A 340 -19.98 -24.14 10.62
N ASP A 341 -19.07 -24.68 9.79
CA ASP A 341 -18.59 -24.03 8.58
C ASP A 341 -19.72 -23.84 7.56
N GLU A 342 -20.54 -24.86 7.32
CA GLU A 342 -21.73 -24.78 6.45
C GLU A 342 -22.75 -23.74 6.95
N ALA A 343 -23.01 -23.72 8.26
CA ALA A 343 -23.90 -22.74 8.87
C ALA A 343 -23.37 -21.31 8.69
N ARG A 344 -22.06 -21.09 8.86
CA ARG A 344 -21.42 -19.79 8.61
C ARG A 344 -21.51 -19.40 7.14
N LYS A 345 -21.21 -20.32 6.23
CA LYS A 345 -21.35 -20.09 4.78
C LYS A 345 -22.79 -19.71 4.41
N LEU A 346 -23.79 -20.40 4.95
CA LEU A 346 -25.21 -20.09 4.69
C LEU A 346 -25.59 -18.70 5.22
N GLN A 347 -25.14 -18.35 6.43
CA GLN A 347 -25.35 -17.01 6.99
C GLN A 347 -24.71 -15.92 6.13
N ASP A 348 -23.49 -16.13 5.65
CA ASP A 348 -22.79 -15.14 4.82
C ASP A 348 -23.42 -15.03 3.43
N MET A 349 -23.89 -16.12 2.85
CA MET A 349 -24.66 -16.11 1.60
C MET A 349 -26.00 -15.38 1.77
N GLU A 350 -26.69 -15.55 2.89
CA GLU A 350 -27.93 -14.81 3.19
C GLU A 350 -27.65 -13.31 3.41
N LYS A 351 -26.57 -12.94 4.09
CA LYS A 351 -26.14 -11.53 4.21
C LYS A 351 -25.83 -10.92 2.83
N ARG A 352 -25.07 -11.62 1.98
CA ARG A 352 -24.79 -11.20 0.60
C ARG A 352 -26.07 -11.08 -0.21
N ARG A 353 -27.04 -11.98 -0.03
CA ARG A 353 -28.35 -11.89 -0.68
C ARG A 353 -29.11 -10.63 -0.24
N LEU A 354 -29.14 -10.32 1.06
CA LEU A 354 -29.80 -9.13 1.59
C LEU A 354 -29.14 -7.84 1.10
N ARG A 355 -27.80 -7.76 1.11
CA ARG A 355 -27.04 -6.63 0.54
C ARG A 355 -27.42 -6.37 -0.93
N ARG A 356 -27.40 -7.42 -1.75
CA ARG A 356 -27.81 -7.36 -3.17
C ARG A 356 -29.29 -6.99 -3.35
N MET A 357 -30.16 -7.38 -2.43
CA MET A 357 -31.59 -7.01 -2.44
C MET A 357 -31.82 -5.54 -2.10
N GLU A 358 -31.04 -4.99 -1.16
CA GLU A 358 -31.05 -3.57 -0.78
C GLU A 358 -30.43 -2.68 -1.87
N GLY A 359 -29.59 -3.26 -2.73
CA GLY A 359 -28.91 -2.54 -3.80
C GLY A 359 -27.70 -1.77 -3.29
N GLU A 360 -27.15 -2.18 -2.15
CA GLU A 360 -25.86 -1.70 -1.68
C GLU A 360 -24.79 -2.18 -2.67
N GLU A 361 -23.91 -1.27 -3.09
CA GLU A 361 -22.76 -1.65 -3.91
C GLU A 361 -21.94 -2.66 -3.11
N GLU A 362 -21.62 -3.80 -3.73
CA GLU A 362 -20.51 -4.62 -3.25
C GLU A 362 -19.27 -3.73 -3.39
N GLU A 363 -18.98 -2.92 -2.37
CA GLU A 363 -17.60 -2.51 -2.12
C GLU A 363 -16.84 -3.83 -2.14
N GLU A 364 -16.05 -4.06 -3.19
CA GLU A 364 -15.04 -5.10 -3.17
C GLU A 364 -14.32 -4.87 -1.85
N GLU A 365 -14.51 -5.79 -0.90
CA GLU A 365 -13.71 -5.84 0.31
C GLU A 365 -12.30 -6.12 -0.20
N GLU A 366 -11.61 -5.08 -0.66
CA GLU A 366 -10.19 -4.99 -0.40
C GLU A 366 -10.08 -5.27 1.09
N PRO A 367 -9.33 -6.31 1.50
CA PRO A 367 -9.21 -6.68 2.88
C PRO A 367 -8.68 -5.46 3.61
N LYS A 368 -9.59 -4.71 4.26
CA LYS A 368 -9.22 -3.61 5.15
C LYS A 368 -8.31 -4.27 6.18
N PRO A 369 -7.01 -3.95 6.22
CA PRO A 369 -6.15 -4.51 7.24
C PRO A 369 -6.76 -4.12 8.57
N ASN A 370 -6.88 -5.10 9.47
CA ASN A 370 -7.48 -4.99 10.80
C ASN A 370 -7.38 -3.57 11.37
N ALA A 371 -8.53 -2.92 11.51
CA ALA A 371 -8.65 -1.65 12.20
C ALA A 371 -8.40 -1.85 13.70
N GLN A 372 -7.12 -1.85 14.06
CA GLN A 372 -6.61 -1.52 15.38
C GLN A 372 -5.39 -0.61 15.20
N ALA A 373 -5.64 0.64 14.80
CA ALA A 373 -4.72 1.75 15.04
C ALA A 373 -5.48 3.10 14.93
N PRO A 374 -5.13 4.09 15.77
CA PRO A 374 -5.72 5.43 15.74
C PRO A 374 -5.19 6.26 14.56
N GLU A 375 -5.96 7.27 14.22
CA GLU A 375 -5.75 8.25 13.13
C GLU A 375 -4.33 8.80 13.02
N GLY A 376 -3.82 8.83 11.79
CA GLY A 376 -2.66 9.60 11.34
C GLY A 376 -2.69 9.74 9.82
N ASP A 377 -3.05 10.94 9.35
CA ASP A 377 -2.98 11.40 7.96
C ASP A 377 -1.56 11.30 7.38
N GLU A 378 -1.43 11.02 6.08
CA GLU A 378 -0.70 11.92 5.15
C GLU A 378 -0.82 11.47 3.68
N ASP A 379 -1.30 12.40 2.84
CA ASP A 379 -1.17 12.38 1.39
C ASP A 379 0.27 12.72 0.98
N VAL A 380 0.90 11.92 0.11
CA VAL A 380 1.98 12.40 -0.78
C VAL A 380 1.84 11.75 -2.15
N TYR A 381 1.56 12.58 -3.16
CA TYR A 381 1.89 12.30 -4.55
C TYR A 381 3.40 12.41 -4.75
N ASP A 382 4.04 11.44 -5.40
CA ASP A 382 5.26 11.70 -6.16
C ASP A 382 5.24 10.93 -7.48
N GLU A 383 5.63 11.65 -8.54
CA GLU A 383 5.68 11.24 -9.93
C GLU A 383 6.88 10.32 -10.21
N HIS A 384 6.64 9.31 -11.03
CA HIS A 384 7.55 8.73 -12.02
C HIS A 384 9.04 8.52 -11.64
N VAL A 385 9.35 7.27 -11.25
CA VAL A 385 10.63 6.63 -11.60
C VAL A 385 10.32 5.21 -12.11
N ASP A 386 9.80 5.13 -13.34
CA ASP A 386 9.77 3.88 -14.12
C ASP A 386 11.15 3.66 -14.75
N GLU A 387 12.12 3.15 -13.99
CA GLU A 387 13.36 2.62 -14.56
C GLU A 387 14.01 1.61 -13.61
N PHE A 388 13.54 0.35 -13.70
CA PHE A 388 14.32 -0.89 -13.78
C PHE A 388 13.40 -2.08 -13.49
N GLY A 389 12.86 -2.67 -14.56
CA GLY A 389 11.98 -3.81 -14.52
C GLY A 389 12.69 -5.12 -14.20
N LEU A 390 12.65 -5.50 -12.91
CA LEU A 390 12.68 -6.89 -12.47
C LEU A 390 11.54 -7.06 -11.47
N GLY A 391 10.33 -7.16 -12.03
CA GLY A 391 9.11 -7.38 -11.26
C GLY A 391 9.18 -8.68 -10.48
N ALA A 392 8.72 -8.63 -9.23
CA ALA A 392 8.33 -9.80 -8.48
C ALA A 392 7.49 -10.70 -9.40
N GLY A 393 7.90 -11.97 -9.49
CA GLY A 393 7.29 -12.96 -10.37
C GLY A 393 5.77 -12.89 -10.31
N ILE A 394 5.17 -13.02 -11.50
CA ILE A 394 3.74 -12.98 -11.76
C ILE A 394 3.03 -13.98 -10.83
N GLN A 395 2.68 -13.54 -9.63
CA GLN A 395 1.57 -14.11 -8.90
C GLN A 395 0.33 -13.54 -9.58
N GLY A 396 -0.17 -14.31 -10.55
CA GLY A 396 -1.45 -14.05 -11.17
C GLY A 396 -2.46 -13.77 -10.07
N LYS A 397 -3.09 -12.58 -10.14
CA LYS A 397 -4.32 -12.27 -9.42
C LYS A 397 -5.20 -13.52 -9.44
N PRO A 398 -5.71 -14.02 -8.29
CA PRO A 398 -6.63 -15.14 -8.31
C PRO A 398 -7.89 -14.67 -9.03
N SER A 399 -7.99 -15.06 -10.30
CA SER A 399 -9.19 -14.96 -11.09
C SER A 399 -10.20 -15.93 -10.48
N ARG A 400 -11.03 -15.42 -9.55
CA ARG A 400 -12.30 -16.00 -9.09
C ARG A 400 -12.15 -17.39 -8.42
N PRO A 401 -12.69 -17.61 -7.21
CA PRO A 401 -12.51 -18.86 -6.49
C PRO A 401 -12.92 -20.06 -7.36
N THR A 402 -12.01 -21.03 -7.49
CA THR A 402 -12.25 -22.31 -8.14
C THR A 402 -13.24 -23.15 -7.31
N ASN A 403 -13.86 -24.14 -7.95
CA ASN A 403 -14.99 -24.92 -7.41
C ASN A 403 -14.73 -25.59 -6.04
N GLU A 404 -13.47 -25.84 -5.68
CA GLU A 404 -13.07 -26.41 -4.37
C GLU A 404 -13.26 -25.43 -3.21
N GLU A 405 -13.07 -24.12 -3.43
CA GLU A 405 -13.20 -23.11 -2.37
C GLU A 405 -14.67 -22.72 -2.10
N LEU A 406 -15.54 -22.94 -3.11
CA LEU A 406 -16.98 -22.77 -2.96
C LEU A 406 -17.65 -23.93 -2.24
N GLY A 407 -17.06 -25.14 -2.23
CA GLY A 407 -17.36 -26.25 -1.33
C GLY A 407 -18.83 -26.42 -0.94
N VAL A 408 -19.72 -26.33 -1.94
CA VAL A 408 -21.11 -26.76 -1.83
C VAL A 408 -21.10 -28.16 -2.41
N GLU A 409 -20.96 -29.17 -1.54
CA GLU A 409 -21.43 -30.51 -1.86
C GLU A 409 -22.93 -30.35 -2.11
N ASP A 410 -23.34 -30.17 -3.38
CA ASP A 410 -24.74 -30.31 -3.71
C ASP A 410 -25.11 -31.76 -3.34
N GLU A 411 -26.25 -31.96 -2.68
CA GLU A 411 -26.79 -33.30 -2.35
C GLU A 411 -27.00 -34.20 -3.60
N ASP A 412 -26.75 -33.68 -4.80
CA ASP A 412 -26.74 -34.40 -6.07
C ASP A 412 -25.53 -34.03 -6.97
N ASP A 413 -24.38 -33.67 -6.40
CA ASP A 413 -23.12 -34.06 -7.04
C ASP A 413 -23.13 -35.58 -7.00
N PHE A 414 -23.68 -36.19 -8.06
CA PHE A 414 -23.70 -37.63 -8.22
C PHE A 414 -22.31 -38.12 -7.89
N VAL A 415 -22.19 -38.90 -6.80
CA VAL A 415 -21.00 -39.69 -6.52
C VAL A 415 -20.71 -40.41 -7.84
N LEU A 416 -19.72 -39.90 -8.57
CA LEU A 416 -19.12 -40.63 -9.66
C LEU A 416 -18.48 -41.79 -8.92
N ASP A 417 -18.99 -43.00 -9.13
CA ASP A 417 -18.28 -44.19 -8.68
C ASP A 417 -16.83 -43.99 -9.12
N ASP A 418 -15.89 -44.03 -8.19
CA ASP A 418 -14.45 -43.79 -8.44
C ASP A 418 -13.88 -44.71 -9.53
N ASP A 419 -14.65 -45.72 -9.98
CA ASP A 419 -14.39 -46.59 -11.13
C ASP A 419 -14.64 -45.94 -12.52
N LEU A 420 -15.27 -44.76 -12.61
CA LEU A 420 -15.58 -44.06 -13.87
C LEU A 420 -14.54 -43.02 -14.31
N ILE A 421 -13.64 -42.63 -13.41
CA ILE A 421 -12.51 -41.75 -13.70
C ILE A 421 -11.26 -42.61 -13.52
N ALA A 422 -10.57 -42.91 -14.61
CA ALA A 422 -9.25 -43.55 -14.56
C ALA A 422 -8.24 -42.55 -13.96
N SER A 423 -8.25 -42.42 -12.63
CA SER A 423 -7.25 -41.70 -11.85
C SER A 423 -5.98 -42.54 -11.80
N GLY A 424 -5.25 -42.56 -12.92
CA GLY A 424 -4.07 -43.42 -13.09
C GLY A 424 -2.96 -42.81 -13.93
N SER A 425 -3.07 -41.54 -14.36
CA SER A 425 -2.00 -40.88 -15.11
C SER A 425 -1.96 -39.39 -14.82
N ASP A 426 -1.36 -39.05 -13.68
CA ASP A 426 -0.87 -37.71 -13.41
C ASP A 426 0.66 -37.76 -13.54
N ALA A 427 1.14 -37.57 -14.76
CA ALA A 427 2.55 -37.36 -15.04
C ALA A 427 2.73 -35.85 -15.18
N ASP A 428 3.16 -35.21 -14.09
CA ASP A 428 3.51 -33.79 -14.07
C ASP A 428 4.67 -33.57 -15.05
N ILE A 429 4.36 -32.94 -16.19
CA ILE A 429 5.35 -32.47 -17.16
C ILE A 429 5.92 -31.18 -16.57
N SER A 430 7.11 -31.28 -15.99
CA SER A 430 7.94 -30.11 -15.70
C SER A 430 8.45 -29.54 -17.02
N GLU A 431 7.83 -28.45 -17.48
CA GLU A 431 8.42 -27.54 -18.46
C GLU A 431 9.55 -26.76 -17.78
N ASP A 432 10.77 -26.99 -18.23
CA ASP A 432 11.87 -26.03 -18.14
C ASP A 432 12.36 -25.82 -19.58
N GLU A 433 11.96 -24.70 -20.19
CA GLU A 433 12.61 -24.18 -21.39
C GLU A 433 12.98 -22.72 -21.18
N SER A 434 14.28 -22.43 -21.34
CA SER A 434 14.70 -21.14 -21.86
C SER A 434 15.81 -21.27 -22.91
N ALA A 435 15.43 -20.87 -24.13
CA ALA A 435 16.18 -20.19 -25.18
C ALA A 435 17.32 -20.93 -25.94
N SER A 436 17.10 -21.15 -27.25
CA SER A 436 17.66 -20.28 -28.31
C SER A 436 17.08 -20.62 -29.69
N GLU A 437 16.78 -19.56 -30.44
CA GLU A 437 16.38 -19.53 -31.84
C GLU A 437 17.52 -19.89 -32.82
N ASN A 438 17.09 -20.39 -33.99
CA ASN A 438 17.68 -20.36 -35.34
C ASN A 438 18.64 -21.47 -35.82
N GLY A 439 18.18 -22.20 -36.85
CA GLY A 439 19.04 -22.66 -37.95
C GLY A 439 18.74 -24.00 -38.62
N ASP A 440 17.86 -23.96 -39.63
CA ASP A 440 18.00 -24.62 -40.95
C ASP A 440 17.69 -26.12 -41.19
N ASP A 441 16.99 -26.32 -42.31
CA ASP A 441 16.60 -27.46 -43.14
C ASP A 441 17.12 -28.89 -42.85
N GLY A 442 16.21 -29.87 -43.05
CA GLY A 442 16.56 -31.13 -43.72
C GLY A 442 15.95 -32.43 -43.15
N GLU A 443 14.91 -32.91 -43.84
CA GLU A 443 14.57 -34.33 -44.10
C GLU A 443 14.27 -35.30 -42.94
N ASP A 444 13.00 -35.74 -42.91
CA ASP A 444 12.50 -36.91 -42.18
C ASP A 444 13.11 -38.22 -42.71
N GLU A 445 13.88 -38.93 -41.87
CA GLU A 445 14.02 -40.39 -41.93
C GLU A 445 13.50 -41.01 -40.61
N PRO A 446 12.72 -42.11 -40.65
CA PRO A 446 12.13 -42.71 -39.46
C PRO A 446 13.17 -43.57 -38.73
N ALA A 447 13.48 -43.22 -37.48
CA ALA A 447 14.35 -44.01 -36.60
C ALA A 447 13.51 -44.93 -35.69
N ASP A 448 13.16 -46.12 -36.19
CA ASP A 448 12.46 -47.17 -35.45
C ASP A 448 13.37 -48.34 -34.98
N ASP A 449 14.69 -48.14 -34.91
CA ASP A 449 15.65 -49.23 -34.61
C ASP A 449 16.37 -49.15 -33.25
N PHE A 450 16.02 -48.19 -32.38
CA PHE A 450 16.72 -48.03 -31.08
C PHE A 450 16.05 -48.76 -29.89
N LEU A 451 14.81 -49.24 -30.02
CA LEU A 451 14.05 -49.81 -28.90
C LEU A 451 14.14 -51.34 -28.77
N ASP A 452 14.64 -52.06 -29.78
CA ASP A 452 14.62 -53.54 -29.79
C ASP A 452 15.83 -54.19 -29.08
N GLY A 453 16.78 -53.39 -28.56
CA GLY A 453 18.06 -53.87 -28.02
C GLY A 453 18.15 -54.05 -26.50
N LEU A 454 17.13 -53.68 -25.72
CA LEU A 454 17.26 -53.52 -24.26
C LEU A 454 16.40 -54.48 -23.41
N LEU A 455 15.60 -55.36 -24.01
CA LEU A 455 14.82 -56.38 -23.29
C LEU A 455 15.26 -57.79 -23.68
N THR A 456 15.58 -58.62 -22.70
CA THR A 456 15.77 -60.05 -22.93
C THR A 456 14.40 -60.71 -23.20
N THR A 457 14.34 -61.65 -24.14
CA THR A 457 13.08 -62.30 -24.59
C THR A 457 12.30 -63.04 -23.48
N GLU A 458 12.90 -63.23 -22.30
CA GLU A 458 12.24 -63.79 -21.11
C GLU A 458 11.60 -62.72 -20.22
N GLU A 459 12.09 -61.47 -20.23
CA GLU A 459 11.52 -60.36 -19.47
C GLU A 459 10.28 -59.76 -20.17
N ALA A 460 10.25 -59.80 -21.50
CA ALA A 460 9.08 -59.40 -22.30
C ALA A 460 7.84 -60.31 -22.13
N LYS A 461 7.99 -61.47 -21.48
CA LYS A 461 6.90 -62.44 -21.23
C LYS A 461 6.35 -62.42 -19.80
N ARG A 462 6.90 -61.59 -18.91
CA ARG A 462 6.36 -61.45 -17.55
C ARG A 462 5.12 -60.56 -17.58
N PRO A 463 3.99 -60.99 -16.97
CA PRO A 463 2.72 -60.27 -17.05
C PRO A 463 2.74 -58.89 -16.36
N GLU A 464 3.78 -58.61 -15.56
CA GLU A 464 3.95 -57.34 -14.83
C GLU A 464 4.43 -56.17 -15.72
N PHE A 465 4.96 -56.44 -16.93
CA PHE A 465 5.43 -55.41 -17.88
C PHE A 465 4.47 -55.14 -19.05
N LEU A 466 3.38 -55.92 -19.17
CA LEU A 466 2.39 -55.82 -20.25
C LEU A 466 1.14 -54.99 -19.87
N THR A 467 1.10 -54.38 -18.68
CA THR A 467 -0.01 -53.53 -18.21
C THR A 467 0.18 -52.05 -18.54
N GLY A 468 0.91 -51.74 -19.62
CA GLY A 468 1.02 -50.39 -20.17
C GLY A 468 0.06 -50.21 -21.34
N ALA A 469 -0.92 -49.32 -21.20
CA ALA A 469 -1.81 -48.62 -22.14
C ALA A 469 -2.34 -49.27 -23.46
N ASN A 470 -1.76 -50.34 -24.02
CA ASN A 470 -2.11 -50.91 -25.33
C ASN A 470 -2.19 -52.46 -25.36
N ALA A 471 -2.36 -53.13 -24.22
CA ALA A 471 -2.69 -54.56 -24.21
C ALA A 471 -4.20 -54.79 -24.48
N PRO A 472 -4.61 -55.83 -25.22
CA PRO A 472 -6.02 -56.19 -25.33
C PRO A 472 -6.49 -56.64 -23.94
N LEU A 473 -7.44 -55.90 -23.38
CA LEU A 473 -8.11 -56.30 -22.14
C LEU A 473 -8.70 -57.72 -22.33
N PRO A 474 -8.51 -58.65 -21.38
CA PRO A 474 -9.34 -59.86 -21.36
C PRO A 474 -10.80 -59.41 -21.24
N ASP A 475 -11.67 -59.95 -22.10
CA ASP A 475 -13.12 -59.74 -22.10
C ASP A 475 -13.65 -59.88 -20.66
N ARG A 476 -13.75 -58.73 -19.99
CA ARG A 476 -14.42 -58.60 -18.72
C ARG A 476 -15.87 -58.37 -19.11
N ASP A 477 -16.71 -59.38 -18.90
CA ASP A 477 -18.14 -59.34 -19.20
C ASP A 477 -18.71 -57.98 -18.81
N LEU A 478 -18.99 -57.18 -19.85
CA LEU A 478 -19.63 -55.88 -19.73
C LEU A 478 -20.97 -56.11 -19.02
N PRO A 479 -21.32 -55.34 -17.96
CA PRO A 479 -22.67 -55.39 -17.42
C PRO A 479 -23.62 -55.03 -18.57
N THR A 480 -24.50 -55.96 -18.93
CA THR A 480 -25.34 -55.92 -20.13
C THR A 480 -26.41 -54.82 -20.13
N ASN A 481 -26.46 -53.96 -19.10
CA ASN A 481 -27.48 -52.92 -18.94
C ASN A 481 -26.83 -51.56 -18.59
N ASN A 482 -26.30 -50.87 -19.61
CA ASN A 482 -25.74 -49.52 -19.51
C ASN A 482 -26.80 -48.44 -19.85
N GLY A 483 -27.82 -48.29 -19.01
CA GLY A 483 -28.95 -47.37 -19.20
C GLY A 483 -30.30 -48.10 -19.12
N VAL A 484 -31.42 -47.36 -19.09
CA VAL A 484 -32.77 -47.95 -19.01
C VAL A 484 -33.07 -48.81 -20.26
N SER A 485 -32.49 -48.43 -21.39
CA SER A 485 -32.66 -49.04 -22.71
C SER A 485 -31.55 -50.03 -23.12
N GLY A 486 -30.44 -50.10 -22.36
CA GLY A 486 -29.36 -51.07 -22.54
C GLY A 486 -28.64 -51.01 -23.89
N ASN A 487 -27.80 -49.98 -24.12
CA ASN A 487 -26.57 -49.97 -24.96
C ASN A 487 -26.08 -48.53 -25.25
N LEU A 488 -25.86 -47.69 -24.21
CA LEU A 488 -25.25 -46.36 -24.44
C LEU A 488 -23.73 -46.43 -24.54
N ALA A 489 -23.17 -45.80 -25.58
CA ALA A 489 -21.73 -45.59 -25.75
C ALA A 489 -21.12 -44.91 -24.51
N TYR A 490 -19.92 -45.36 -24.10
CA TYR A 490 -19.25 -44.83 -22.91
C TYR A 490 -18.50 -43.52 -23.19
N THR A 491 -18.01 -43.34 -24.43
CA THR A 491 -17.25 -42.17 -24.88
C THR A 491 -18.05 -41.34 -25.87
N PHE A 492 -18.15 -40.03 -25.63
CA PHE A 492 -18.80 -39.08 -26.54
C PHE A 492 -17.85 -37.92 -26.87
N PRO A 493 -17.85 -37.39 -28.10
CA PRO A 493 -17.21 -36.11 -28.39
C PRO A 493 -17.95 -34.96 -27.68
N CYS A 494 -17.24 -33.93 -27.22
CA CYS A 494 -17.88 -32.76 -26.61
C CYS A 494 -18.55 -31.90 -27.71
N PRO A 495 -19.88 -31.70 -27.68
CA PRO A 495 -20.53 -30.86 -28.66
C PRO A 495 -20.32 -29.38 -28.31
N GLU A 496 -19.83 -28.62 -29.28
CA GLU A 496 -19.62 -27.17 -29.14
C GLU A 496 -20.85 -26.37 -29.59
N ASP A 497 -21.66 -26.92 -30.50
CA ASP A 497 -22.85 -26.28 -31.07
C ASP A 497 -24.09 -27.16 -30.88
N HIS A 498 -25.27 -26.54 -30.91
CA HIS A 498 -26.55 -27.25 -30.78
C HIS A 498 -26.74 -28.34 -31.86
N SER A 499 -26.31 -28.10 -33.10
CA SER A 499 -26.37 -29.10 -34.19
C SER A 499 -25.53 -30.34 -33.88
N SER A 500 -24.30 -30.15 -33.38
CA SER A 500 -23.43 -31.26 -32.98
C SER A 500 -24.01 -32.07 -31.81
N LEU A 501 -24.76 -31.42 -30.92
CA LEU A 501 -25.44 -32.09 -29.82
C LEU A 501 -26.63 -32.92 -30.31
N LEU A 502 -27.37 -32.45 -31.33
CA LEU A 502 -28.44 -33.23 -31.97
C LEU A 502 -27.88 -34.49 -32.64
N GLU A 503 -26.79 -34.40 -33.40
CA GLU A 503 -26.16 -35.56 -34.05
C GLU A 503 -25.78 -36.67 -33.06
N ILE A 504 -25.30 -36.30 -31.87
CA ILE A 504 -24.94 -37.26 -30.81
C ILE A 504 -26.19 -37.85 -30.13
N THR A 505 -27.27 -37.07 -30.04
CA THR A 505 -28.49 -37.45 -29.32
C THR A 505 -29.54 -38.13 -30.21
N GLU A 506 -29.40 -38.07 -31.54
CA GLU A 506 -30.30 -38.71 -32.51
C GLU A 506 -30.43 -40.23 -32.32
N SER A 507 -29.35 -40.91 -31.92
CA SER A 507 -29.34 -42.36 -31.70
C SER A 507 -29.69 -42.78 -30.27
N THR A 508 -30.05 -41.83 -29.40
CA THR A 508 -30.20 -42.06 -27.96
C THR A 508 -31.63 -41.82 -27.51
N ASP A 509 -32.15 -42.68 -26.63
CA ASP A 509 -33.46 -42.48 -26.02
C ASP A 509 -33.47 -41.25 -25.11
N ILE A 510 -34.58 -40.50 -25.13
CA ILE A 510 -34.75 -39.24 -24.38
C ILE A 510 -34.54 -39.44 -22.87
N GLN A 511 -34.87 -40.63 -22.34
CA GLN A 511 -34.71 -40.96 -20.93
C GLN A 511 -33.24 -41.06 -20.50
N ASP A 512 -32.34 -41.42 -21.40
CA ASP A 512 -30.92 -41.61 -21.11
C ASP A 512 -30.09 -40.33 -21.39
N LEU A 513 -30.71 -39.25 -21.90
CA LEU A 513 -30.08 -37.96 -22.15
C LEU A 513 -29.32 -37.39 -20.93
N PRO A 514 -29.85 -37.43 -19.68
CA PRO A 514 -29.11 -36.94 -18.51
C PRO A 514 -27.81 -37.73 -18.28
N THR A 515 -27.84 -39.04 -18.53
CA THR A 515 -26.66 -39.92 -18.42
C THR A 515 -25.59 -39.55 -19.46
N VAL A 516 -26.00 -39.20 -20.69
CA VAL A 516 -25.08 -38.71 -21.73
C VAL A 516 -24.43 -37.40 -21.30
N VAL A 517 -25.21 -36.43 -20.81
CA VAL A 517 -24.69 -35.15 -20.31
C VAL A 517 -23.71 -35.38 -19.16
N ARG A 518 -24.01 -36.30 -18.23
CA ARG A 518 -23.10 -36.68 -17.14
C ARG A 518 -21.78 -37.25 -17.67
N ARG A 519 -21.82 -38.17 -18.64
CA ARG A 519 -20.61 -38.75 -19.25
C ARG A 519 -19.77 -37.71 -19.97
N ILE A 520 -20.38 -36.81 -20.74
CA ILE A 520 -19.67 -35.71 -21.41
C ILE A 520 -18.98 -34.80 -20.37
N ARG A 521 -19.66 -34.45 -19.27
CA ARG A 521 -19.06 -33.64 -18.21
C ARG A 521 -17.86 -34.32 -17.53
N ALA A 522 -17.93 -35.64 -17.32
CA ALA A 522 -16.84 -36.41 -16.73
C ALA A 522 -15.63 -36.51 -17.69
N LEU A 523 -15.86 -36.83 -18.97
CA LEU A 523 -14.81 -36.98 -19.98
C LEU A 523 -14.06 -35.67 -20.27
N TYR A 524 -14.75 -34.53 -20.16
CA TYR A 524 -14.17 -33.21 -20.43
C TYR A 524 -13.98 -32.39 -19.15
N HIS A 525 -13.72 -33.05 -18.01
CA HIS A 525 -13.45 -32.34 -16.76
C HIS A 525 -12.25 -31.36 -16.93
N PRO A 526 -12.30 -30.14 -16.37
CA PRO A 526 -11.23 -29.14 -16.52
C PRO A 526 -9.85 -29.57 -16.01
N GLN A 527 -9.79 -30.54 -15.09
CA GLN A 527 -8.54 -31.08 -14.56
C GLN A 527 -7.82 -32.01 -15.53
N LEU A 528 -8.52 -32.59 -16.52
CA LEU A 528 -7.90 -33.52 -17.47
C LEU A 528 -7.08 -32.79 -18.54
N LYS A 529 -7.62 -31.69 -19.10
CA LYS A 529 -6.95 -30.84 -20.09
C LYS A 529 -7.42 -29.39 -19.95
N ALA A 530 -6.49 -28.44 -20.06
CA ALA A 530 -6.81 -27.01 -19.96
C ALA A 530 -7.81 -26.51 -21.03
N GLU A 531 -7.72 -27.05 -22.26
CA GLU A 531 -8.62 -26.73 -23.38
C GLU A 531 -10.09 -27.09 -23.12
N ASN A 532 -10.35 -28.05 -22.22
CA ASN A 532 -11.70 -28.52 -21.93
C ASN A 532 -12.57 -27.42 -21.29
N LYS A 533 -11.97 -26.41 -20.65
CA LYS A 533 -12.71 -25.26 -20.10
C LYS A 533 -13.49 -24.51 -21.18
N GLY A 534 -12.86 -24.30 -22.35
CA GLY A 534 -13.49 -23.65 -23.50
C GLY A 534 -14.61 -24.51 -24.11
N LYS A 535 -14.35 -25.81 -24.27
CA LYS A 535 -15.32 -26.78 -24.82
C LYS A 535 -16.56 -26.91 -23.92
N LEU A 536 -16.37 -27.03 -22.61
CA LEU A 536 -17.47 -27.09 -21.65
C LEU A 536 -18.27 -25.78 -21.62
N ALA A 537 -17.63 -24.61 -21.75
CA ALA A 537 -18.33 -23.33 -21.80
C ALA A 537 -19.21 -23.19 -23.06
N LYS A 538 -18.79 -23.74 -24.21
CA LYS A 538 -19.65 -23.79 -25.41
C LYS A 538 -20.76 -24.84 -25.26
N PHE A 539 -20.44 -25.97 -24.64
CA PHE A 539 -21.40 -27.02 -24.33
C PHE A 539 -22.53 -26.52 -23.42
N THR A 540 -22.25 -25.66 -22.43
CA THR A 540 -23.33 -25.07 -21.60
C THR A 540 -24.32 -24.26 -22.44
N VAL A 541 -23.81 -23.49 -23.42
CA VAL A 541 -24.64 -22.70 -24.34
C VAL A 541 -25.49 -23.64 -25.21
N ALA A 542 -24.87 -24.68 -25.78
CA ALA A 542 -25.58 -25.69 -26.56
C ALA A 542 -26.67 -26.43 -25.76
N LEU A 543 -26.45 -26.68 -24.47
CA LEU A 543 -27.44 -27.27 -23.58
C LEU A 543 -28.63 -26.34 -23.31
N VAL A 544 -28.40 -25.04 -23.13
CA VAL A 544 -29.49 -24.05 -22.98
C VAL A 544 -30.35 -24.01 -24.26
N ASP A 545 -29.71 -24.01 -25.42
CA ASP A 545 -30.40 -24.10 -26.72
C ASP A 545 -31.19 -25.41 -26.84
N HIS A 546 -30.61 -26.52 -26.37
CA HIS A 546 -31.26 -27.83 -26.41
C HIS A 546 -32.47 -27.95 -25.48
N VAL A 547 -32.44 -27.35 -24.29
CA VAL A 547 -33.62 -27.31 -23.40
C VAL A 547 -34.79 -26.57 -24.07
N SER A 548 -34.50 -25.45 -24.74
CA SER A 548 -35.50 -24.72 -25.53
C SER A 548 -36.07 -25.58 -26.66
N TYR A 549 -35.20 -26.31 -27.38
CA TYR A 549 -35.59 -27.23 -28.45
C TYR A 549 -36.49 -28.38 -27.96
N LEU A 550 -36.07 -29.08 -26.90
CA LEU A 550 -36.80 -30.23 -26.33
C LEU A 550 -38.20 -29.85 -25.88
N ALA A 551 -38.34 -28.69 -25.22
CA ALA A 551 -39.63 -28.21 -24.74
C ALA A 551 -40.60 -27.82 -25.88
N ASN A 552 -40.09 -27.58 -27.08
CA ASN A 552 -40.90 -27.23 -28.26
C ASN A 552 -41.31 -28.45 -29.11
N GLN A 553 -40.84 -29.65 -28.79
CA GLN A 553 -41.22 -30.89 -29.49
C GLN A 553 -42.72 -31.22 -29.34
N PRO A 554 -43.36 -31.88 -30.33
CA PRO A 554 -44.79 -32.20 -30.27
C PRO A 554 -45.10 -33.18 -29.14
N GLU A 555 -44.23 -34.16 -28.91
CA GLU A 555 -44.25 -35.02 -27.73
C GLU A 555 -43.40 -34.38 -26.63
N LEU A 556 -43.99 -34.21 -25.46
CA LEU A 556 -43.28 -33.66 -24.31
C LEU A 556 -42.32 -34.72 -23.75
N PRO A 557 -41.04 -34.37 -23.55
CA PRO A 557 -40.16 -35.22 -22.76
C PRO A 557 -40.71 -35.34 -21.33
N PRO A 558 -40.39 -36.44 -20.62
CA PRO A 558 -40.66 -36.54 -19.19
C PRO A 558 -40.08 -35.32 -18.44
N PHE A 559 -40.84 -34.76 -17.50
CA PHE A 559 -40.41 -33.58 -16.74
C PHE A 559 -39.10 -33.82 -15.99
N ASP A 560 -38.88 -35.05 -15.50
CA ASP A 560 -37.67 -35.46 -14.80
C ASP A 560 -36.41 -35.26 -15.66
N VAL A 561 -36.49 -35.51 -16.97
CA VAL A 561 -35.35 -35.31 -17.90
C VAL A 561 -35.03 -33.83 -18.05
N LEU A 562 -36.05 -32.99 -18.26
CA LEU A 562 -35.86 -31.54 -18.39
C LEU A 562 -35.30 -30.94 -17.09
N GLU A 563 -35.80 -31.38 -15.94
CA GLU A 563 -35.31 -30.93 -14.64
C GLU A 563 -33.85 -31.30 -14.41
N GLN A 564 -33.45 -32.55 -14.71
CA GLN A 564 -32.06 -33.00 -14.59
C GLN A 564 -31.12 -32.24 -15.52
N VAL A 565 -31.53 -31.97 -16.77
CA VAL A 565 -30.73 -31.17 -17.71
C VAL A 565 -30.58 -29.73 -17.19
N VAL A 566 -31.66 -29.10 -16.72
CA VAL A 566 -31.60 -27.76 -16.08
C VAL A 566 -30.69 -27.77 -14.86
N ARG A 567 -30.71 -28.84 -14.06
CA ARG A 567 -29.80 -29.02 -12.92
C ARG A 567 -28.33 -29.14 -13.33
N HIS A 568 -28.04 -29.85 -14.41
CA HIS A 568 -26.68 -29.88 -14.98
C HIS A 568 -26.24 -28.51 -15.49
N ILE A 569 -27.15 -27.73 -16.09
CA ILE A 569 -26.89 -26.34 -16.48
C ILE A 569 -26.61 -25.48 -15.24
N HIS A 570 -27.36 -25.63 -14.13
CA HIS A 570 -27.10 -24.91 -12.88
C HIS A 570 -25.69 -25.20 -12.33
N SER A 571 -25.30 -26.48 -12.27
CA SER A 571 -23.97 -26.89 -11.83
C SER A 571 -22.86 -26.27 -12.71
N LEU A 572 -23.04 -26.30 -14.04
CA LEU A 572 -22.09 -25.67 -14.96
C LEU A 572 -22.14 -24.13 -14.95
N ALA A 573 -23.26 -23.52 -14.53
CA ALA A 573 -23.38 -22.08 -14.37
C ALA A 573 -22.62 -21.55 -13.15
N LYS A 574 -22.39 -22.39 -12.12
CA LYS A 574 -21.50 -22.05 -11.00
C LYS A 574 -20.06 -21.82 -11.49
N THR A 575 -19.58 -22.66 -12.42
CA THR A 575 -18.22 -22.54 -13.00
C THR A 575 -18.14 -21.56 -14.16
N TYR A 576 -19.16 -21.52 -15.03
CA TYR A 576 -19.19 -20.70 -16.26
C TYR A 576 -20.40 -19.75 -16.31
N PRO A 577 -20.57 -18.83 -15.34
CA PRO A 577 -21.77 -18.01 -15.23
C PRO A 577 -21.96 -17.04 -16.41
N ILE A 578 -20.87 -16.57 -17.01
CA ILE A 578 -20.91 -15.57 -18.09
C ILE A 578 -21.48 -16.18 -19.38
N GLY A 579 -21.00 -17.37 -19.76
CA GLY A 579 -21.48 -18.08 -20.95
C GLY A 579 -22.97 -18.39 -20.84
N THR A 580 -23.38 -18.95 -19.69
CA THR A 580 -24.78 -19.27 -19.41
C THR A 580 -25.68 -18.03 -19.38
N ALA A 581 -25.25 -16.94 -18.74
CA ALA A 581 -26.03 -15.70 -18.69
C ALA A 581 -26.21 -15.08 -20.09
N ASN A 582 -25.18 -15.09 -20.92
CA ASN A 582 -25.26 -14.59 -22.30
C ASN A 582 -26.19 -15.44 -23.17
N ALA A 583 -26.19 -16.76 -23.00
CA ALA A 583 -27.12 -17.66 -23.69
C ALA A 583 -28.59 -17.34 -23.32
N PHE A 584 -28.90 -17.21 -22.03
CA PHE A 584 -30.25 -16.80 -21.61
C PHE A 584 -30.64 -15.41 -22.12
N ARG A 585 -29.71 -14.46 -22.12
CA ARG A 585 -29.96 -13.11 -22.67
C ARG A 585 -30.24 -13.13 -24.18
N LYS A 586 -29.57 -14.01 -24.94
CA LYS A 586 -29.84 -14.21 -26.36
C LYS A 586 -31.27 -14.67 -26.59
N HIS A 587 -31.71 -15.73 -25.88
CA HIS A 587 -33.11 -16.22 -25.95
C HIS A 587 -34.14 -15.17 -25.54
N LEU A 588 -33.87 -14.41 -24.47
CA LEU A 588 -34.75 -13.32 -24.03
C LEU A 588 -34.79 -12.16 -25.04
N GLY A 589 -33.67 -11.86 -25.70
CA GLY A 589 -33.60 -10.88 -26.79
C GLY A 589 -34.43 -11.32 -28.00
N GLU A 590 -34.28 -12.57 -28.42
CA GLU A 590 -35.07 -13.16 -29.52
C GLU A 590 -36.57 -13.16 -29.20
N LEU A 591 -36.94 -13.53 -27.97
CA LEU A 591 -38.32 -13.45 -27.47
C LEU A 591 -38.85 -12.01 -27.54
N HIS A 592 -38.05 -11.02 -27.13
CA HIS A 592 -38.44 -9.62 -27.12
C HIS A 592 -38.65 -9.03 -28.51
N GLU A 593 -37.79 -9.36 -29.47
CA GLU A 593 -37.79 -8.80 -30.82
C GLU A 593 -38.83 -9.47 -31.72
N THR A 594 -38.89 -10.81 -31.70
CA THR A 594 -39.66 -11.56 -32.70
C THR A 594 -41.07 -11.92 -32.22
N ARG A 595 -41.25 -12.19 -30.92
CA ARG A 595 -42.42 -12.93 -30.40
C ARG A 595 -42.86 -12.55 -28.99
N ALA A 596 -42.77 -11.26 -28.66
CA ALA A 596 -42.98 -10.75 -27.31
C ALA A 596 -44.35 -11.08 -26.67
N LEU A 597 -45.39 -11.31 -27.47
CA LEU A 597 -46.76 -11.64 -27.00
C LEU A 597 -47.14 -13.11 -27.23
N ALA A 598 -46.22 -13.92 -27.75
CA ALA A 598 -46.44 -15.32 -28.08
C ALA A 598 -45.24 -16.19 -27.63
N PRO A 599 -45.01 -16.31 -26.31
CA PRO A 599 -44.02 -17.23 -25.77
C PRO A 599 -44.41 -18.67 -26.09
N THR A 600 -43.40 -19.50 -26.33
CA THR A 600 -43.53 -20.92 -26.63
C THR A 600 -43.27 -21.68 -25.35
N ARG A 601 -43.53 -22.98 -25.37
CA ARG A 601 -43.24 -23.86 -24.25
C ARG A 601 -41.75 -23.80 -23.87
N GLY A 602 -40.85 -23.72 -24.85
CA GLY A 602 -39.42 -23.51 -24.62
C GLY A 602 -39.12 -22.27 -23.79
N ASP A 603 -39.67 -21.11 -24.14
CA ASP A 603 -39.41 -19.88 -23.38
C ASP A 603 -39.95 -19.96 -21.95
N LEU A 604 -41.09 -20.63 -21.75
CA LEU A 604 -41.65 -20.85 -20.41
C LEU A 604 -40.71 -21.71 -19.53
N VAL A 605 -40.13 -22.75 -20.12
CA VAL A 605 -39.12 -23.60 -19.46
C VAL A 605 -37.81 -22.83 -19.21
N LEU A 606 -37.40 -21.96 -20.14
CA LEU A 606 -36.22 -21.11 -19.92
C LEU A 606 -36.44 -20.08 -18.81
N LEU A 607 -37.61 -19.44 -18.75
CA LEU A 607 -37.95 -18.50 -17.69
C LEU A 607 -38.02 -19.17 -16.31
N THR A 608 -38.42 -20.45 -16.24
CA THR A 608 -38.34 -21.23 -15.00
C THR A 608 -36.90 -21.62 -14.68
N ALA A 609 -36.11 -22.05 -15.65
CA ALA A 609 -34.68 -22.33 -15.46
C ALA A 609 -33.91 -21.10 -14.93
N ILE A 610 -34.20 -19.90 -15.45
CA ILE A 610 -33.59 -18.65 -14.95
C ILE A 610 -33.92 -18.42 -13.47
N SER A 611 -35.14 -18.76 -13.04
CA SER A 611 -35.60 -18.58 -11.66
C SER A 611 -34.95 -19.53 -10.65
N THR A 612 -34.52 -20.71 -11.12
CA THR A 612 -33.86 -21.71 -10.28
C THR A 612 -32.34 -21.56 -10.29
N ILE A 613 -31.76 -21.12 -11.42
CA ILE A 613 -30.31 -20.94 -11.58
C ILE A 613 -29.82 -19.64 -10.93
N PHE A 614 -30.58 -18.54 -11.08
CA PHE A 614 -30.15 -17.22 -10.62
C PHE A 614 -31.01 -16.68 -9.47
N PRO A 615 -30.42 -15.86 -8.58
CA PRO A 615 -31.13 -15.27 -7.46
C PRO A 615 -32.17 -14.24 -7.93
N THR A 616 -33.42 -14.41 -7.53
CA THR A 616 -34.53 -13.51 -7.89
C THR A 616 -34.76 -12.36 -6.90
N SER A 617 -34.01 -12.36 -5.79
CA SER A 617 -34.09 -11.35 -4.72
C SER A 617 -33.41 -10.02 -5.05
N ASP A 618 -32.39 -10.05 -5.92
CA ASP A 618 -31.47 -8.95 -6.16
C ASP A 618 -32.20 -7.69 -6.64
N HIS A 619 -31.62 -6.51 -6.36
CA HIS A 619 -32.16 -5.22 -6.80
C HIS A 619 -32.17 -5.13 -8.33
N PHE A 620 -31.04 -5.47 -8.95
CA PHE A 620 -30.86 -5.51 -10.39
C PHE A 620 -29.98 -6.72 -10.77
N HIS A 621 -30.42 -7.50 -11.75
CA HIS A 621 -29.69 -8.67 -12.23
C HIS A 621 -29.80 -8.80 -13.76
N GLN A 622 -28.68 -9.12 -14.42
CA GLN A 622 -28.57 -9.04 -15.88
C GLN A 622 -29.44 -10.02 -16.67
N ALA A 623 -29.72 -11.22 -16.14
CA ALA A 623 -30.61 -12.21 -16.77
C ALA A 623 -32.04 -12.20 -16.18
N VAL A 624 -32.17 -12.23 -14.85
CA VAL A 624 -33.45 -12.24 -14.12
C VAL A 624 -34.30 -10.99 -14.36
N THR A 625 -33.73 -9.78 -14.34
CA THR A 625 -34.53 -8.55 -14.54
C THR A 625 -35.17 -8.49 -15.93
N PRO A 626 -34.44 -8.79 -17.04
CA PRO A 626 -35.05 -8.94 -18.36
C PRO A 626 -36.08 -10.08 -18.48
N ALA A 627 -35.86 -11.20 -17.79
CA ALA A 627 -36.85 -12.29 -17.72
C ALA A 627 -38.15 -11.80 -17.08
N MET A 628 -38.05 -11.12 -15.94
CA MET A 628 -39.19 -10.51 -15.24
C MET A 628 -39.90 -9.45 -16.10
N LEU A 629 -39.15 -8.63 -16.85
CA LEU A 629 -39.70 -7.66 -17.78
C LEU A 629 -40.50 -8.34 -18.90
N SER A 630 -40.00 -9.46 -19.43
CA SER A 630 -40.67 -10.24 -20.47
C SER A 630 -41.98 -10.85 -19.97
N ILE A 631 -41.97 -11.36 -18.73
CA ILE A 631 -43.18 -11.83 -18.02
C ILE A 631 -44.19 -10.68 -17.88
N GLY A 632 -43.77 -9.53 -17.37
CA GLY A 632 -44.63 -8.35 -17.18
C GLY A 632 -45.20 -7.83 -18.49
N ARG A 633 -44.40 -7.80 -19.57
CA ARG A 633 -44.83 -7.39 -20.90
C ARG A 633 -45.98 -8.27 -21.40
N PHE A 634 -45.85 -9.59 -21.29
CA PHE A 634 -46.92 -10.51 -21.68
C PHE A 634 -48.19 -10.29 -20.85
N LEU A 635 -48.07 -10.27 -19.52
CA LEU A 635 -49.22 -10.14 -18.61
C LEU A 635 -49.97 -8.81 -18.74
N GLY A 636 -49.24 -7.72 -19.01
CA GLY A 636 -49.82 -6.38 -19.12
C GLY A 636 -50.35 -6.03 -20.51
N GLN A 637 -49.74 -6.56 -21.59
CA GLN A 637 -50.07 -6.15 -22.97
C GLN A 637 -50.95 -7.16 -23.71
N LYS A 638 -50.85 -8.46 -23.40
CA LYS A 638 -51.61 -9.46 -24.14
C LYS A 638 -53.06 -9.50 -23.68
N ILE A 639 -53.97 -9.19 -24.60
CA ILE A 639 -55.41 -9.42 -24.38
C ILE A 639 -55.69 -10.89 -24.68
N PRO A 640 -56.04 -11.73 -23.69
CA PRO A 640 -56.25 -13.15 -23.90
C PRO A 640 -57.47 -13.37 -24.82
N GLN A 641 -57.29 -14.14 -25.90
CA GLN A 641 -58.37 -14.49 -26.83
C GLN A 641 -58.71 -15.98 -26.72
N ASN A 642 -57.68 -16.81 -26.55
CA ASN A 642 -57.79 -18.26 -26.48
C ASN A 642 -57.58 -18.76 -25.05
N LEU A 643 -58.06 -19.97 -24.76
CA LEU A 643 -57.81 -20.65 -23.48
C LEU A 643 -56.33 -20.90 -23.21
N SER A 644 -55.54 -21.10 -24.27
CA SER A 644 -54.08 -21.19 -24.20
C SER A 644 -53.43 -19.90 -23.71
N ASP A 645 -53.99 -18.73 -24.03
CA ASP A 645 -53.50 -17.44 -23.57
C ASP A 645 -53.74 -17.24 -22.07
N TYR A 646 -54.89 -17.73 -21.58
CA TYR A 646 -55.18 -17.77 -20.16
C TYR A 646 -54.25 -18.74 -19.42
N ALA A 647 -54.00 -19.93 -19.98
CA ALA A 647 -53.07 -20.91 -19.39
C ALA A 647 -51.63 -20.38 -19.31
N THR A 648 -51.11 -19.82 -20.41
CA THR A 648 -49.77 -19.18 -20.47
C THR A 648 -49.66 -18.01 -19.50
N GLY A 649 -50.67 -17.15 -19.41
CA GLY A 649 -50.66 -16.04 -18.46
C GLY A 649 -50.76 -16.49 -16.99
N ILE A 650 -51.53 -17.54 -16.67
CA ILE A 650 -51.55 -18.12 -15.32
C ILE A 650 -50.20 -18.74 -14.96
N TYR A 651 -49.55 -19.42 -15.91
CA TYR A 651 -48.19 -19.94 -15.72
C TYR A 651 -47.20 -18.81 -15.42
N LEU A 652 -47.21 -17.75 -16.24
CA LEU A 652 -46.36 -16.58 -16.07
C LEU A 652 -46.66 -15.79 -14.78
N ALA A 653 -47.93 -15.75 -14.36
CA ALA A 653 -48.32 -15.17 -13.08
C ALA A 653 -47.81 -16.01 -11.89
N THR A 654 -47.86 -17.34 -12.00
CA THR A 654 -47.26 -18.25 -11.02
C THR A 654 -45.77 -17.99 -10.90
N LEU A 655 -45.10 -17.89 -12.05
CA LEU A 655 -43.67 -17.64 -12.12
C LEU A 655 -43.31 -16.26 -11.55
N ALA A 656 -44.05 -15.21 -11.87
CA ALA A 656 -43.85 -13.89 -11.27
C ALA A 656 -43.91 -13.96 -9.75
N ILE A 657 -44.95 -14.60 -9.18
CA ILE A 657 -45.08 -14.75 -7.72
C ILE A 657 -43.89 -15.53 -7.13
N GLN A 658 -43.39 -16.56 -7.82
CA GLN A 658 -42.17 -17.28 -7.42
C GLN A 658 -40.93 -16.37 -7.40
N TYR A 659 -40.74 -15.54 -8.44
CA TYR A 659 -39.65 -14.56 -8.50
C TYR A 659 -39.73 -13.57 -7.32
N GLN A 660 -40.93 -13.18 -6.90
CA GLN A 660 -41.14 -12.25 -5.78
C GLN A 660 -41.30 -12.90 -4.40
N SER A 661 -41.16 -14.22 -4.27
CA SER A 661 -41.35 -14.92 -2.98
C SER A 661 -40.50 -14.32 -1.86
N PHE A 662 -39.21 -14.07 -2.12
CA PHE A 662 -38.27 -13.45 -1.18
C PHE A 662 -38.23 -11.93 -1.27
N SER A 663 -38.19 -11.36 -2.49
CA SER A 663 -38.07 -9.90 -2.67
C SER A 663 -39.32 -9.12 -2.29
N LYS A 664 -40.48 -9.79 -2.24
CA LYS A 664 -41.82 -9.23 -1.98
C LYS A 664 -42.09 -7.96 -2.79
N ARG A 665 -41.56 -7.83 -4.01
CA ARG A 665 -41.84 -6.69 -4.90
C ARG A 665 -43.26 -6.81 -5.43
N TYR A 666 -43.93 -5.68 -5.64
CA TYR A 666 -45.30 -5.67 -6.14
C TYR A 666 -45.32 -5.67 -7.67
N VAL A 667 -46.11 -6.56 -8.27
CA VAL A 667 -46.26 -6.67 -9.74
C VAL A 667 -47.71 -6.37 -10.11
N PRO A 668 -48.00 -5.15 -10.61
CA PRO A 668 -49.37 -4.74 -10.90
C PRO A 668 -50.00 -5.56 -12.04
N GLU A 669 -49.21 -6.01 -13.02
CA GLU A 669 -49.69 -6.76 -14.18
C GLU A 669 -50.27 -8.11 -13.79
N VAL A 670 -49.70 -8.79 -12.79
CA VAL A 670 -50.22 -10.05 -12.25
C VAL A 670 -51.61 -9.84 -11.65
N GLY A 671 -51.77 -8.81 -10.82
CA GLY A 671 -53.07 -8.48 -10.23
C GLY A 671 -54.12 -8.15 -11.28
N ALA A 672 -53.77 -7.31 -12.26
CA ALA A 672 -54.67 -6.93 -13.35
C ALA A 672 -55.06 -8.14 -14.23
N PHE A 673 -54.09 -8.97 -14.61
CA PHE A 673 -54.33 -10.16 -15.42
C PHE A 673 -55.24 -11.16 -14.69
N LEU A 674 -54.93 -11.51 -13.44
CA LEU A 674 -55.75 -12.43 -12.64
C LEU A 674 -57.19 -11.91 -12.49
N LEU A 675 -57.40 -10.62 -12.22
CA LEU A 675 -58.74 -10.04 -12.14
C LEU A 675 -59.49 -10.11 -13.48
N ASN A 676 -58.81 -9.82 -14.58
CA ASN A 676 -59.38 -9.94 -15.91
C ASN A 676 -59.77 -11.40 -16.22
N THR A 677 -58.91 -12.38 -15.90
CA THR A 677 -59.22 -13.81 -16.09
C THR A 677 -60.44 -14.26 -15.27
N LEU A 678 -60.55 -13.84 -14.01
CA LEU A 678 -61.68 -14.17 -13.14
C LEU A 678 -62.99 -13.57 -13.67
N CYS A 679 -62.97 -12.33 -14.17
CA CYS A 679 -64.14 -11.69 -14.74
C CYS A 679 -64.53 -12.25 -16.12
N ALA A 680 -63.55 -12.68 -16.93
CA ALA A 680 -63.78 -13.25 -18.25
C ALA A 680 -64.32 -14.69 -18.19
N LEU A 681 -63.81 -15.51 -17.26
CA LEU A 681 -64.25 -16.90 -17.06
C LEU A 681 -65.51 -17.02 -16.19
N ALA A 682 -65.95 -15.94 -15.53
CA ALA A 682 -67.14 -15.93 -14.69
C ALA A 682 -68.40 -16.36 -15.46
N PRO A 683 -69.25 -17.26 -14.90
CA PRO A 683 -70.48 -17.73 -15.55
C PRO A 683 -71.43 -16.59 -15.93
N THR A 684 -71.60 -15.62 -15.03
CA THR A 684 -72.42 -14.44 -15.29
C THR A 684 -71.59 -13.16 -15.32
N LYS A 685 -71.94 -12.25 -16.24
CA LYS A 685 -71.28 -10.95 -16.37
C LYS A 685 -71.51 -10.10 -15.12
N MET A 686 -70.45 -9.44 -14.66
CA MET A 686 -70.54 -8.44 -13.59
C MET A 686 -71.20 -7.16 -14.12
N ALA A 687 -72.17 -6.63 -13.38
CA ALA A 687 -72.89 -5.40 -13.76
C ALA A 687 -72.06 -4.12 -13.54
N ASP A 688 -71.23 -4.09 -12.48
CA ASP A 688 -70.34 -2.96 -12.15
C ASP A 688 -68.92 -3.51 -11.94
N VAL A 689 -68.06 -3.33 -12.95
CA VAL A 689 -66.67 -3.78 -12.90
C VAL A 689 -65.82 -2.71 -12.24
N PRO A 690 -64.99 -3.04 -11.22
CA PRO A 690 -64.13 -2.05 -10.57
C PRO A 690 -63.21 -1.37 -11.60
N ALA A 691 -63.20 -0.03 -11.63
CA ALA A 691 -62.41 0.77 -12.59
C ALA A 691 -60.87 0.69 -12.40
N ASN A 692 -60.38 -0.12 -11.46
CA ASN A 692 -58.97 -0.15 -11.05
C ASN A 692 -58.10 -1.07 -11.92
N PHE A 693 -58.68 -1.81 -12.86
CA PHE A 693 -57.96 -2.68 -13.80
C PHE A 693 -58.64 -2.69 -15.17
N PRO A 694 -57.89 -2.92 -16.26
CA PRO A 694 -58.47 -3.03 -17.59
C PRO A 694 -59.26 -4.34 -17.71
N TYR A 695 -60.58 -4.24 -17.83
CA TYR A 695 -61.43 -5.38 -18.17
C TYR A 695 -61.52 -5.51 -19.69
N HIS A 696 -61.23 -6.72 -20.19
CA HIS A 696 -61.32 -7.03 -21.61
C HIS A 696 -62.44 -8.06 -21.84
N GLU A 697 -63.35 -7.74 -22.75
CA GLU A 697 -64.32 -8.72 -23.22
C GLU A 697 -63.65 -9.61 -24.29
N PRO A 698 -63.62 -10.94 -24.09
CA PRO A 698 -63.04 -11.84 -25.07
C PRO A 698 -63.89 -11.83 -26.35
N LYS A 699 -63.25 -11.94 -27.52
CA LYS A 699 -63.97 -11.98 -28.81
C LYS A 699 -64.82 -13.24 -28.97
N PHE A 700 -64.42 -14.32 -28.31
CA PHE A 700 -65.14 -15.59 -28.23
C PHE A 700 -65.67 -15.81 -26.81
N ASP A 701 -66.81 -16.50 -26.67
CA ASP A 701 -67.41 -16.74 -25.36
C ASP A 701 -66.58 -17.74 -24.54
N SER A 702 -65.69 -17.20 -23.70
CA SER A 702 -64.83 -18.00 -22.81
C SER A 702 -65.48 -18.31 -21.46
N ARG A 703 -66.76 -17.97 -21.25
CA ARG A 703 -67.44 -18.14 -19.96
C ARG A 703 -67.62 -19.62 -19.63
N LEU A 704 -67.59 -19.90 -18.33
CA LEU A 704 -67.78 -21.25 -17.80
C LEU A 704 -69.26 -21.64 -17.81
N ASN A 705 -69.58 -22.72 -18.53
CA ASN A 705 -70.90 -23.37 -18.53
C ASN A 705 -70.80 -24.79 -17.93
N ALA A 706 -70.17 -24.93 -16.76
CA ALA A 706 -69.89 -26.22 -16.14
C ALA A 706 -71.01 -26.71 -15.21
N LEU A 707 -71.21 -28.04 -15.17
CA LEU A 707 -72.13 -28.72 -14.26
C LEU A 707 -71.44 -28.98 -12.90
N PRO A 708 -72.15 -28.85 -11.76
CA PRO A 708 -71.59 -28.85 -10.41
C PRO A 708 -70.94 -30.17 -9.94
N GLU A 709 -71.02 -31.25 -10.72
CA GLU A 709 -70.51 -32.60 -10.38
C GLU A 709 -69.12 -32.92 -10.93
N GLN A 710 -68.59 -32.13 -11.86
CA GLN A 710 -67.26 -32.38 -12.44
C GLN A 710 -66.14 -31.99 -11.47
N LYS A 711 -65.16 -32.89 -11.28
CA LYS A 711 -63.93 -32.60 -10.54
C LYS A 711 -63.00 -31.74 -11.42
N THR A 712 -62.37 -30.74 -10.82
CA THR A 712 -61.37 -29.91 -11.48
C THR A 712 -60.08 -30.70 -11.68
N ARG A 713 -59.42 -30.52 -12.84
CA ARG A 713 -58.10 -31.09 -13.14
C ARG A 713 -56.98 -30.11 -12.83
N MET A 714 -55.76 -30.61 -12.71
CA MET A 714 -54.56 -29.75 -12.69
C MET A 714 -54.21 -29.28 -14.11
N LEU A 715 -53.63 -28.08 -14.21
CA LEU A 715 -53.12 -27.54 -15.46
C LEU A 715 -51.84 -28.28 -15.87
N THR A 716 -51.66 -28.46 -17.16
CA THR A 716 -50.49 -29.11 -17.77
C THR A 716 -49.81 -28.17 -18.76
N LEU A 717 -48.53 -28.37 -19.04
CA LEU A 717 -47.78 -27.53 -19.99
C LEU A 717 -48.37 -27.57 -21.41
N MET A 718 -49.09 -28.64 -21.76
CA MET A 718 -49.82 -28.77 -23.01
C MET A 718 -50.93 -27.73 -23.18
N ASP A 719 -51.54 -27.30 -22.08
CA ASP A 719 -52.63 -26.31 -22.10
C ASP A 719 -52.15 -24.92 -22.56
N CYS A 720 -50.83 -24.69 -22.60
CA CYS A 720 -50.22 -23.46 -23.12
C CYS A 720 -50.17 -23.40 -24.65
N SER A 721 -50.45 -24.51 -25.35
CA SER A 721 -50.54 -24.58 -26.81
C SER A 721 -51.99 -24.58 -27.28
N ILE A 722 -52.25 -24.16 -28.51
CA ILE A 722 -53.60 -24.22 -29.10
C ILE A 722 -53.92 -25.69 -29.38
N GLN A 723 -55.02 -26.18 -28.83
CA GLN A 723 -55.50 -27.55 -29.00
C GLN A 723 -56.98 -27.57 -29.36
N ASP A 724 -57.38 -28.52 -30.20
CA ASP A 724 -58.78 -28.82 -30.49
C ASP A 724 -59.34 -29.74 -29.41
N LEU A 725 -59.87 -29.15 -28.34
CA LEU A 725 -60.44 -29.89 -27.21
C LEU A 725 -61.92 -30.25 -27.42
N SER A 726 -62.32 -31.42 -26.91
CA SER A 726 -63.74 -31.76 -26.71
C SER A 726 -64.41 -30.74 -25.76
N PRO A 727 -65.70 -30.41 -25.96
CA PRO A 727 -66.42 -29.43 -25.12
C PRO A 727 -66.42 -29.76 -23.62
N GLU A 728 -66.34 -31.05 -23.26
CA GLU A 728 -66.22 -31.48 -21.87
C GLU A 728 -64.84 -31.13 -21.28
N ASN A 729 -63.78 -31.37 -22.03
CA ASN A 729 -62.41 -31.03 -21.63
C ASN A 729 -62.18 -29.52 -21.60
N GLU A 730 -62.85 -28.78 -22.48
CA GLU A 730 -62.83 -27.31 -22.49
C GLU A 730 -63.48 -26.74 -21.21
N SER A 731 -64.62 -27.29 -20.80
CA SER A 731 -65.30 -26.89 -19.55
C SER A 731 -64.47 -27.22 -18.30
N GLN A 732 -63.81 -28.39 -18.29
CA GLN A 732 -62.88 -28.77 -17.22
C GLN A 732 -61.65 -27.86 -17.17
N LEU A 733 -61.10 -27.48 -18.33
CA LEU A 733 -59.98 -26.55 -18.44
C LEU A 733 -60.37 -25.16 -17.92
N LYS A 734 -61.53 -24.62 -18.33
CA LYS A 734 -62.04 -23.33 -17.83
C LYS A 734 -62.20 -23.34 -16.29
N ALA A 735 -62.72 -24.43 -15.73
CA ALA A 735 -62.84 -24.58 -14.28
C ALA A 735 -61.48 -24.67 -13.57
N ALA A 736 -60.50 -25.35 -14.18
CA ALA A 736 -59.13 -25.43 -13.68
C ALA A 736 -58.41 -24.08 -13.71
N LEU A 737 -58.54 -23.32 -14.82
CA LEU A 737 -57.99 -21.95 -14.93
C LEU A 737 -58.60 -21.02 -13.87
N LEU A 738 -59.90 -21.11 -13.63
CA LEU A 738 -60.56 -20.28 -12.62
C LEU A 738 -60.14 -20.66 -11.19
N GLU A 739 -60.06 -21.96 -10.86
CA GLU A 739 -59.62 -22.42 -9.54
C GLU A 739 -58.13 -22.07 -9.27
N THR A 740 -57.26 -22.27 -10.26
CA THR A 740 -55.84 -21.91 -10.16
C THR A 740 -55.64 -20.40 -10.04
N SER A 741 -56.39 -19.59 -10.78
CA SER A 741 -56.36 -18.13 -10.65
C SER A 741 -56.73 -17.67 -9.23
N ILE A 742 -57.73 -18.30 -8.60
CA ILE A 742 -58.11 -17.99 -7.21
C ILE A 742 -56.98 -18.38 -6.24
N LYS A 743 -56.36 -19.56 -6.42
CA LYS A 743 -55.23 -20.01 -5.58
C LYS A 743 -54.01 -19.10 -5.73
N LEU A 744 -53.70 -18.65 -6.95
CA LEU A 744 -52.62 -17.69 -7.20
C LEU A 744 -52.93 -16.34 -6.56
N PHE A 745 -54.18 -15.90 -6.60
CA PHE A 745 -54.60 -14.67 -5.96
C PHE A 745 -54.49 -14.75 -4.42
N ASP A 746 -54.77 -15.93 -3.85
CA ASP A 746 -54.56 -16.24 -2.43
C ASP A 746 -53.07 -16.19 -2.05
N ALA A 747 -52.20 -16.81 -2.87
CA ALA A 747 -50.75 -16.76 -2.68
C ALA A 747 -50.18 -15.34 -2.83
N ALA A 748 -50.65 -14.57 -3.81
CA ALA A 748 -50.26 -13.17 -4.00
C ALA A 748 -50.65 -12.30 -2.80
N ALA A 749 -51.81 -12.59 -2.17
CA ALA A 749 -52.23 -11.90 -0.96
C ALA A 749 -51.28 -12.14 0.22
N ASP A 750 -50.73 -13.36 0.34
CA ASP A 750 -49.75 -13.67 1.39
C ASP A 750 -48.42 -12.95 1.16
N VAL A 751 -47.93 -12.91 -0.09
CA VAL A 751 -46.67 -12.25 -0.44
C VAL A 751 -46.74 -10.72 -0.24
N TRP A 752 -47.89 -10.09 -0.53
CA TRP A 752 -48.04 -8.64 -0.51
C TRP A 752 -48.79 -8.07 0.70
N ALA A 753 -49.14 -8.89 1.70
CA ALA A 753 -49.88 -8.46 2.89
C ALA A 753 -49.22 -7.29 3.65
N GLU A 754 -47.89 -7.19 3.62
CA GLU A 754 -47.11 -6.16 4.32
C GLU A 754 -47.11 -4.78 3.62
N LYS A 755 -47.56 -4.70 2.36
CA LYS A 755 -47.47 -3.45 1.58
C LYS A 755 -48.54 -2.44 2.00
N SER A 756 -48.15 -1.17 2.10
CA SER A 756 -49.05 -0.07 2.50
C SER A 756 -50.23 0.15 1.53
N GLY A 757 -50.06 -0.19 0.25
CA GLY A 757 -51.10 -0.15 -0.79
C GLY A 757 -51.96 -1.42 -0.90
N PHE A 758 -51.89 -2.34 0.07
CA PHE A 758 -52.68 -3.57 0.07
C PHE A 758 -54.22 -3.33 0.01
N PRO A 759 -54.80 -2.36 0.75
CA PRO A 759 -56.25 -2.12 0.71
C PRO A 759 -56.77 -1.73 -0.68
N GLU A 760 -56.04 -0.90 -1.41
CA GLU A 760 -56.42 -0.38 -2.73
C GLU A 760 -56.33 -1.46 -3.82
N THR A 761 -55.33 -2.34 -3.70
CA THR A 761 -55.02 -3.38 -4.69
C THR A 761 -55.92 -4.62 -4.53
N PHE A 762 -56.21 -5.04 -3.29
CA PHE A 762 -57.00 -6.24 -3.02
C PHE A 762 -58.50 -6.00 -2.80
N SER A 763 -58.94 -4.74 -2.61
CA SER A 763 -60.38 -4.43 -2.52
C SER A 763 -61.18 -4.76 -3.80
N PRO A 764 -60.70 -4.48 -5.03
CA PRO A 764 -61.34 -4.92 -6.27
C PRO A 764 -61.51 -6.44 -6.33
N ALA A 765 -60.49 -7.18 -5.91
CA ALA A 765 -60.50 -8.63 -5.93
C ALA A 765 -61.55 -9.24 -5.01
N LEU A 766 -61.70 -8.68 -3.80
CA LEU A 766 -62.75 -9.09 -2.89
C LEU A 766 -64.16 -8.85 -3.48
N LYS A 767 -64.36 -7.78 -4.28
CA LYS A 767 -65.62 -7.56 -5.00
C LYS A 767 -65.86 -8.64 -6.06
N VAL A 768 -64.84 -8.98 -6.86
CA VAL A 768 -64.92 -10.03 -7.90
C VAL A 768 -65.19 -11.40 -7.28
N LEU A 769 -64.51 -11.76 -6.18
CA LEU A 769 -64.73 -13.02 -5.47
C LEU A 769 -66.14 -13.11 -4.86
N LYS A 770 -66.69 -12.00 -4.35
CA LYS A 770 -68.08 -11.94 -3.88
C LYS A 770 -69.09 -12.13 -5.02
N HIS A 771 -68.79 -11.62 -6.22
CA HIS A 771 -69.60 -11.88 -7.40
C HIS A 771 -69.57 -13.36 -7.80
N LEU A 772 -68.40 -13.99 -7.81
CA LEU A 772 -68.27 -15.44 -8.06
C LEU A 772 -68.99 -16.28 -7.00
N GLY A 773 -69.06 -15.79 -5.75
CA GLY A 773 -69.83 -16.40 -4.67
C GLY A 773 -71.35 -16.14 -4.71
N SER A 774 -71.84 -15.34 -5.67
CA SER A 774 -73.26 -15.03 -5.81
C SER A 774 -74.07 -16.25 -6.26
N LYS A 775 -75.39 -16.24 -6.00
CA LYS A 775 -76.29 -17.34 -6.38
C LYS A 775 -76.22 -17.68 -7.87
N ALA A 776 -76.13 -16.65 -8.72
CA ALA A 776 -76.10 -16.79 -10.17
C ALA A 776 -74.81 -17.45 -10.70
N CYS A 777 -73.66 -17.23 -10.05
CA CYS A 777 -72.42 -17.91 -10.43
C CYS A 777 -72.29 -19.29 -9.77
N ARG A 778 -72.80 -19.45 -8.55
CA ARG A 778 -72.65 -20.66 -7.74
C ARG A 778 -73.30 -21.91 -8.36
N GLU A 779 -74.37 -21.73 -9.13
CA GLU A 779 -75.07 -22.84 -9.81
C GLU A 779 -74.23 -23.48 -10.93
N HIS A 780 -73.32 -22.71 -11.54
CA HIS A 780 -72.46 -23.14 -12.66
C HIS A 780 -71.01 -23.46 -12.24
N LEU A 781 -70.71 -23.41 -10.93
CA LEU A 781 -69.38 -23.62 -10.40
C LEU A 781 -69.27 -25.01 -9.73
N PRO A 782 -68.16 -25.74 -9.94
CA PRO A 782 -67.87 -26.97 -9.21
C PRO A 782 -67.78 -26.73 -7.70
N ARG A 783 -68.15 -27.73 -6.90
CA ARG A 783 -68.09 -27.65 -5.42
C ARG A 783 -66.70 -27.27 -4.90
N SER A 784 -65.62 -27.81 -5.50
CA SER A 784 -64.22 -27.46 -5.17
C SER A 784 -63.98 -25.96 -5.30
N THR A 785 -64.31 -25.40 -6.46
CA THR A 785 -64.12 -24.00 -6.79
C THR A 785 -64.93 -23.09 -5.88
N THR A 786 -66.18 -23.44 -5.56
CA THR A 786 -67.01 -22.66 -4.62
C THR A 786 -66.40 -22.63 -3.21
N ALA A 787 -65.82 -23.73 -2.73
CA ALA A 787 -65.11 -23.78 -1.45
C ALA A 787 -63.81 -22.93 -1.48
N CYS A 788 -63.11 -22.92 -2.61
CA CYS A 788 -61.93 -22.07 -2.80
C CYS A 788 -62.29 -20.57 -2.80
N VAL A 789 -63.39 -20.18 -3.45
CA VAL A 789 -63.90 -18.80 -3.45
C VAL A 789 -64.27 -18.34 -2.04
N THR A 790 -65.01 -19.15 -1.28
CA THR A 790 -65.42 -18.78 0.09
C THR A 790 -64.21 -18.65 1.02
N ARG A 791 -63.27 -19.61 0.97
CA ARG A 791 -62.02 -19.57 1.74
C ARG A 791 -61.23 -18.29 1.45
N THR A 792 -60.95 -18.02 0.17
CA THR A 792 -60.15 -16.86 -0.25
C THR A 792 -60.86 -15.54 0.08
N SER A 793 -62.18 -15.45 -0.12
CA SER A 793 -62.96 -14.27 0.25
C SER A 793 -62.94 -14.00 1.76
N THR A 794 -63.01 -15.04 2.60
CA THR A 794 -62.96 -14.85 4.06
C THR A 794 -61.58 -14.38 4.52
N LYS A 795 -60.52 -15.00 4.01
CA LYS A 795 -59.13 -14.61 4.29
C LYS A 795 -58.82 -13.18 3.86
N LEU A 796 -59.17 -12.80 2.63
CA LEU A 796 -58.99 -11.42 2.16
C LEU A 796 -59.77 -10.40 2.99
N THR A 797 -60.97 -10.74 3.46
CA THR A 797 -61.71 -9.86 4.38
C THR A 797 -60.93 -9.60 5.67
N VAL A 798 -60.32 -10.64 6.23
CA VAL A 798 -59.49 -10.53 7.44
C VAL A 798 -58.24 -9.68 7.17
N LEU A 799 -57.49 -9.99 6.12
CA LEU A 799 -56.26 -9.26 5.76
C LEU A 799 -56.54 -7.79 5.47
N LEU A 800 -57.63 -7.47 4.76
CA LEU A 800 -58.01 -6.08 4.47
C LEU A 800 -58.38 -5.31 5.74
N ASN A 801 -59.02 -5.95 6.71
CA ASN A 801 -59.32 -5.33 8.00
C ASN A 801 -58.05 -5.10 8.82
N GLN A 802 -57.12 -6.07 8.83
CA GLN A 802 -55.82 -5.92 9.49
C GLN A 802 -55.00 -4.79 8.85
N ALA A 803 -54.93 -4.74 7.52
CA ALA A 803 -54.22 -3.68 6.78
C ALA A 803 -54.82 -2.29 7.04
N ARG A 804 -56.15 -2.18 7.19
CA ARG A 804 -56.81 -0.92 7.56
C ARG A 804 -56.45 -0.46 8.97
N LEU A 805 -56.28 -1.37 9.91
CA LEU A 805 -55.91 -1.07 11.30
C LEU A 805 -54.42 -0.69 11.44
N SER A 806 -53.53 -1.35 10.67
CA SER A 806 -52.10 -1.10 10.69
C SER A 806 -51.67 0.15 9.91
N ARG A 807 -52.51 0.64 8.99
CA ARG A 807 -52.18 1.78 8.13
C ARG A 807 -51.83 3.04 8.91
N ARG A 808 -50.82 3.76 8.44
CA ARG A 808 -50.35 5.06 8.95
C ARG A 808 -50.25 6.07 7.79
N PRO A 809 -50.37 7.39 8.06
CA PRO A 809 -50.06 8.41 7.06
C PRO A 809 -48.57 8.35 6.66
N LEU A 810 -48.24 8.80 5.45
CA LEU A 810 -46.87 8.81 4.94
C LEU A 810 -46.10 10.02 5.46
N GLU A 811 -44.91 9.78 6.01
CA GLU A 811 -44.00 10.80 6.52
C GLU A 811 -42.61 10.67 5.87
N LEU A 812 -42.56 10.71 4.53
CA LEU A 812 -41.33 10.46 3.75
C LEU A 812 -40.27 11.56 3.91
N HIS A 813 -40.67 12.77 4.28
CA HIS A 813 -39.81 13.95 4.28
C HIS A 813 -39.16 14.27 5.64
N HIS A 814 -38.79 13.24 6.41
CA HIS A 814 -37.96 13.39 7.61
C HIS A 814 -36.47 13.36 7.25
N HIS A 815 -36.00 14.40 6.56
CA HIS A 815 -34.59 14.52 6.21
C HIS A 815 -33.76 14.97 7.42
N LYS A 816 -32.64 14.30 7.67
CA LYS A 816 -31.65 14.76 8.66
C LYS A 816 -31.11 16.12 8.18
N PRO A 817 -31.12 17.17 9.02
CA PRO A 817 -30.56 18.45 8.64
C PRO A 817 -29.06 18.29 8.34
N LEU A 818 -28.58 18.95 7.28
CA LEU A 818 -27.17 18.95 6.91
C LEU A 818 -26.33 19.58 8.04
N ALA A 819 -25.15 19.02 8.29
CA ALA A 819 -24.19 19.58 9.23
C ALA A 819 -23.63 20.92 8.72
N ILE A 820 -23.11 21.74 9.64
CA ILE A 820 -22.36 22.94 9.28
C ILE A 820 -21.11 22.50 8.50
N LYS A 821 -20.85 23.14 7.35
CA LYS A 821 -19.65 22.88 6.54
C LYS A 821 -18.41 23.14 7.39
N THR A 822 -17.60 22.11 7.63
CA THR A 822 -16.32 22.23 8.29
C THR A 822 -15.30 22.86 7.33
N SER A 823 -14.33 23.59 7.88
CA SER A 823 -13.22 24.16 7.12
C SER A 823 -11.91 23.68 7.73
N ILE A 824 -10.97 23.27 6.89
CA ILE A 824 -9.64 22.85 7.34
C ILE A 824 -8.85 24.12 7.71
N PRO A 825 -8.35 24.24 8.96
CA PRO A 825 -7.55 25.39 9.36
C PRO A 825 -6.21 25.38 8.60
N LYS A 826 -5.84 26.52 8.02
CA LYS A 826 -4.53 26.69 7.39
C LYS A 826 -3.47 27.03 8.44
N PHE A 827 -2.54 26.12 8.69
CA PHE A 827 -1.38 26.33 9.54
C PHE A 827 -0.15 25.61 8.97
N GLU A 828 1.03 25.97 9.46
CA GLU A 828 2.29 25.28 9.15
C GLU A 828 2.60 24.35 10.33
N GLU A 829 2.88 23.08 10.08
CA GLU A 829 3.11 22.08 11.13
C GLU A 829 4.36 22.43 11.97
N SER A 830 5.48 22.65 11.29
CA SER A 830 6.74 23.09 11.91
C SER A 830 6.85 24.62 11.98
N PHE A 831 5.87 25.29 12.61
CA PHE A 831 5.83 26.75 12.68
C PHE A 831 6.99 27.34 13.51
N ASN A 832 7.75 28.24 12.88
CA ASN A 832 8.83 28.99 13.51
C ASN A 832 8.64 30.51 13.30
N PRO A 833 8.47 31.30 14.38
CA PRO A 833 8.30 32.75 14.30
C PRO A 833 9.46 33.51 13.63
N ASP A 834 10.67 32.94 13.63
CA ASP A 834 11.86 33.55 13.04
C ASP A 834 12.01 33.24 11.54
N LYS A 835 11.21 32.30 11.01
CA LYS A 835 11.22 31.92 9.59
C LYS A 835 10.02 32.55 8.87
N HIS A 836 10.25 33.01 7.65
CA HIS A 836 9.18 33.41 6.74
C HIS A 836 8.78 32.22 5.86
N TYR A 837 7.50 31.91 5.84
CA TYR A 837 6.90 30.88 4.99
C TYR A 837 6.24 31.57 3.80
N ASP A 838 6.78 31.33 2.60
CA ASP A 838 6.27 31.83 1.33
C ASP A 838 6.42 30.68 0.32
N PRO A 839 5.34 30.27 -0.38
CA PRO A 839 5.42 29.22 -1.39
C PRO A 839 6.35 29.60 -2.56
N ASP A 840 6.45 30.90 -2.88
CA ASP A 840 7.29 31.37 -3.98
C ASP A 840 8.75 31.57 -3.50
N ARG A 841 9.62 30.62 -3.85
CA ARG A 841 11.03 30.64 -3.43
C ARG A 841 11.78 31.90 -3.88
N GLU A 842 11.56 32.38 -5.11
CA GLU A 842 12.19 33.60 -5.61
C GLU A 842 11.79 34.85 -4.81
N ARG A 843 10.53 34.91 -4.38
CA ARG A 843 10.02 36.02 -3.56
C ARG A 843 10.59 35.98 -2.15
N ALA A 844 10.71 34.78 -1.58
CA ALA A 844 11.35 34.56 -0.30
C ALA A 844 12.84 34.96 -0.33
N GLU A 845 13.58 34.51 -1.34
CA GLU A 845 15.01 34.79 -1.51
C GLU A 845 15.28 36.28 -1.78
N SER A 846 14.50 36.91 -2.66
CA SER A 846 14.63 38.35 -2.91
C SER A 846 14.32 39.20 -1.68
N SER A 847 13.35 38.78 -0.85
CA SER A 847 13.01 39.47 0.41
C SER A 847 14.11 39.28 1.46
N LYS A 848 14.69 38.07 1.55
CA LYS A 848 15.85 37.78 2.39
C LYS A 848 17.06 38.64 2.01
N LEU A 849 17.40 38.69 0.72
CA LEU A 849 18.50 39.51 0.20
C LEU A 849 18.27 41.00 0.47
N LYS A 850 17.04 41.50 0.30
CA LYS A 850 16.68 42.89 0.64
C LYS A 850 16.88 43.17 2.13
N ALA A 851 16.53 42.23 3.01
CA ALA A 851 16.71 42.36 4.46
C ALA A 851 18.20 42.37 4.85
N GLU A 852 19.00 41.47 4.27
CA GLU A 852 20.44 41.37 4.48
C GLU A 852 21.15 42.63 3.98
N HIS A 853 20.91 43.05 2.74
CA HIS A 853 21.48 44.27 2.18
C HIS A 853 21.17 45.51 3.04
N LYS A 854 19.92 45.64 3.53
CA LYS A 854 19.54 46.73 4.43
C LYS A 854 20.26 46.67 5.78
N ARG A 855 20.47 45.47 6.33
CA ARG A 855 21.19 45.25 7.58
C ARG A 855 22.66 45.63 7.44
N GLU A 856 23.33 45.12 6.42
CA GLU A 856 24.75 45.38 6.13
C GLU A 856 24.98 46.86 5.82
N ARG A 857 24.17 47.45 4.94
CA ARG A 857 24.24 48.90 4.64
C ARG A 857 24.09 49.76 5.90
N LYS A 858 23.17 49.41 6.80
CA LYS A 858 22.97 50.14 8.07
C LYS A 858 24.13 49.94 9.05
N GLY A 859 24.76 48.76 9.05
CA GLY A 859 25.96 48.44 9.81
C GLY A 859 27.15 49.27 9.34
N ALA A 860 27.48 49.17 8.05
CA ALA A 860 28.58 49.89 7.41
C ALA A 860 28.46 51.41 7.62
N MET A 861 27.29 51.99 7.33
CA MET A 861 27.04 53.42 7.55
C MET A 861 27.18 53.85 9.01
N ARG A 862 26.88 52.96 9.97
CA ARG A 862 27.04 53.27 11.40
C ARG A 862 28.52 53.32 11.79
N GLU A 863 29.34 52.39 11.30
CA GLU A 863 30.77 52.38 11.60
C GLU A 863 31.48 53.57 10.94
N LEU A 864 31.21 53.85 9.66
CA LEU A 864 31.76 55.04 8.98
C LEU A 864 31.43 56.35 9.70
N ARG A 865 30.21 56.50 10.22
CA ARG A 865 29.84 57.69 11.02
C ARG A 865 30.62 57.77 12.33
N LYS A 866 30.85 56.66 13.01
CA LYS A 866 31.66 56.64 14.24
C LYS A 866 33.13 56.95 13.94
N ASP A 867 33.66 56.44 12.83
CA ASP A 867 35.03 56.69 12.39
C ASP A 867 35.22 58.16 12.03
N ALA A 868 34.29 58.75 11.27
CA ALA A 868 34.27 60.18 10.98
C ALA A 868 34.24 61.02 12.27
N ASN A 869 33.40 60.64 13.25
CA ASN A 869 33.33 61.31 14.55
C ASN A 869 34.62 61.15 15.39
N PHE A 870 35.34 60.05 15.24
CA PHE A 870 36.63 59.83 15.90
C PHE A 870 37.72 60.70 15.27
N ILE A 871 37.84 60.69 13.94
CA ILE A 871 38.77 61.53 13.18
C ILE A 871 38.51 63.01 13.48
N ALA A 872 37.25 63.44 13.51
CA ALA A 872 36.88 64.82 13.86
C ALA A 872 37.34 65.21 15.27
N ARG A 873 37.24 64.31 16.25
CA ARG A 873 37.69 64.56 17.64
C ARG A 873 39.21 64.64 17.73
N GLU A 874 39.92 63.68 17.15
CA GLU A 874 41.39 63.65 17.21
C GLU A 874 42.01 64.80 16.42
N SER A 875 41.52 65.11 15.22
CA SER A 875 41.99 66.27 14.45
C SER A 875 41.74 67.61 15.15
N LEU A 876 40.60 67.77 15.84
CA LEU A 876 40.32 68.95 16.65
C LEU A 876 41.25 69.03 17.86
N LYS A 877 41.49 67.91 18.55
CA LYS A 877 42.43 67.84 19.68
C LYS A 877 43.84 68.21 19.24
N GLU A 878 44.33 67.61 18.16
CA GLU A 878 45.64 67.91 17.58
C GLU A 878 45.76 69.39 17.18
N LYS A 879 44.71 69.95 16.58
CA LYS A 879 44.66 71.39 16.23
C LYS A 879 44.74 72.27 17.48
N LYS A 880 43.97 71.99 18.53
CA LYS A 880 44.02 72.74 19.80
C LYS A 880 45.40 72.66 20.46
N GLU A 881 46.02 71.49 20.46
CA GLU A 881 47.36 71.30 21.02
C GLU A 881 48.42 72.07 20.21
N ARG A 882 48.34 72.02 18.87
CA ARG A 882 49.21 72.81 17.98
C ARG A 882 49.04 74.31 18.17
N ASP A 883 47.80 74.81 18.21
CA ASP A 883 47.49 76.23 18.38
C ASP A 883 47.96 76.73 19.76
N ALA A 884 47.71 75.97 20.84
CA ALA A 884 48.18 76.29 22.19
C ALA A 884 49.71 76.29 22.31
N ALA A 885 50.39 75.32 21.67
CA ALA A 885 51.85 75.27 21.63
C ALA A 885 52.43 76.47 20.85
N TYR A 886 51.81 76.85 19.73
CA TYR A 886 52.18 78.02 18.95
C TYR A 886 51.99 79.31 19.74
N GLU A 887 50.83 79.52 20.37
CA GLU A 887 50.58 80.69 21.21
C GLU A 887 51.56 80.79 22.38
N LYS A 888 51.85 79.68 23.07
CA LYS A 888 52.82 79.65 24.17
C LYS A 888 54.22 80.01 23.68
N LYS A 889 54.64 79.48 22.53
CA LYS A 889 55.93 79.83 21.89
C LYS A 889 55.97 81.30 21.50
N TYR A 890 54.92 81.81 20.86
CA TYR A 890 54.82 83.20 20.42
C TYR A 890 54.82 84.19 21.60
N LYS A 891 54.03 83.93 22.64
CA LYS A 891 54.03 84.73 23.89
C LYS A 891 55.39 84.74 24.56
N ARG A 892 56.09 83.60 24.61
CA ARG A 892 57.46 83.51 25.13
C ARG A 892 58.41 84.38 24.31
N LEU A 893 58.40 84.24 22.98
CA LEU A 893 59.28 85.02 22.09
C LEU A 893 59.02 86.52 22.17
N ILE A 894 57.75 86.97 22.21
CA ILE A 894 57.42 88.39 22.41
C ILE A 894 57.93 88.87 23.78
N ALA A 895 57.70 88.09 24.84
CA ALA A 895 58.14 88.48 26.17
C ALA A 895 59.67 88.58 26.27
N GLU A 896 60.39 87.70 25.56
CA GLU A 896 61.85 87.71 25.44
C GLU A 896 62.32 88.95 24.68
N ILE A 897 61.78 89.21 23.48
CA ILE A 897 62.11 90.41 22.68
C ILE A 897 61.78 91.70 23.43
N GLN A 898 60.56 91.84 23.96
CA GLN A 898 60.14 93.02 24.73
C GLN A 898 60.95 93.19 26.03
N GLY A 899 61.38 92.08 26.63
CA GLY A 899 62.23 92.09 27.82
C GLY A 899 63.64 92.60 27.51
N GLU A 900 64.22 92.14 26.41
CA GLU A 900 65.53 92.59 25.90
C GLU A 900 65.49 94.05 25.45
N GLU A 901 64.62 94.40 24.51
CA GLU A 901 64.48 95.78 23.99
C GLU A 901 64.06 96.77 25.10
N GLY A 902 63.15 96.36 25.98
CA GLY A 902 62.72 97.18 27.11
C GLY A 902 63.82 97.43 28.14
N ARG A 903 64.75 96.46 28.32
CA ARG A 903 65.94 96.64 29.17
C ARG A 903 66.91 97.64 28.55
N GLU A 904 67.18 97.52 27.25
CA GLU A 904 68.06 98.44 26.51
C GLU A 904 67.47 99.85 26.42
N SER A 905 66.17 99.99 26.13
CA SER A 905 65.49 101.29 26.11
C SER A 905 65.54 102.00 27.46
N LYS A 906 65.33 101.29 28.58
CA LYS A 906 65.43 101.87 29.92
C LYS A 906 66.87 102.25 30.27
N GLN A 907 67.86 101.49 29.82
CA GLN A 907 69.27 101.87 29.95
C GLN A 907 69.54 103.18 29.18
N TYR A 908 69.09 103.27 27.94
CA TYR A 908 69.21 104.48 27.12
C TYR A 908 68.50 105.69 27.73
N GLU A 909 67.29 105.53 28.28
CA GLU A 909 66.58 106.61 28.97
C GLU A 909 67.31 107.09 30.22
N ARG A 910 67.87 106.18 31.03
CA ARG A 910 68.70 106.56 32.20
C ARG A 910 69.94 107.33 31.76
N GLU A 911 70.61 106.92 30.70
CA GLU A 911 71.73 107.66 30.14
C GLU A 911 71.31 109.06 29.65
N LYS A 912 70.16 109.15 28.99
CA LYS A 912 69.57 110.42 28.52
C LYS A 912 69.19 111.35 29.67
N GLU A 913 68.59 110.81 30.74
CA GLU A 913 68.27 111.58 31.95
C GLU A 913 69.52 112.04 32.68
N ASN A 914 70.55 111.20 32.79
CA ASN A 914 71.83 111.58 33.37
C ASN A 914 72.47 112.74 32.59
N ARG A 915 72.41 112.71 31.24
CA ARG A 915 72.85 113.83 30.38
C ARG A 915 72.00 115.10 30.54
N LYS A 916 70.69 114.98 30.84
CA LYS A 916 69.83 116.14 31.16
C LYS A 916 70.13 116.72 32.54
N LYS A 917 70.36 115.87 33.54
CA LYS A 917 70.75 116.28 34.90
C LYS A 917 72.12 116.94 34.93
N SER A 918 73.06 116.53 34.08
CA SER A 918 74.36 117.21 33.96
C SER A 918 74.32 118.53 33.18
N LYS A 919 73.17 118.90 32.59
CA LYS A 919 72.95 120.16 31.86
C LYS A 919 72.18 121.21 32.69
N LYS A 920 71.68 120.84 33.87
CA LYS A 920 71.20 121.75 34.92
C LYS A 920 72.31 121.94 35.93
#